data_AF-A0A4U5LZE3-F1
#
_entry.id   AF-A0A4U5LZE3-F1
#
_cell.length_a   1.000
_cell.length_b   1.000
_cell.length_c   1.000
_cell.angle_alpha   90.00
_cell.angle_beta   90.00
_cell.angle_gamma   90.00
#
_symmetry.space_group_name_H-M   'P 1'
#
loop_
_entity.id
_entity.type
_entity.pdbx_description
1 polymer ?
#
loop_
_entity_poly.entity_id
_entity_poly.type
_entity_poly.pdbx_seq_one_letter_code
_entity_poly.pdbx_strand_id
1 'polypeptide(L)'
;MGQGDAACKTRHANSSVWFTTRFQTEKISIAEFLSSIVWTELNDHLRQELQNEVLSTLISLISDSDARVQRAVADSLVNFVKSTEFGTFTNIFYHSVPKEYLNSTFPAVPMVLGMSERYRFDNEFVDYTLEQNLSVVLQSVYNAVTLSSEETLGGAILVLEKLAHNFNPSIYRQSWISIIRRNDSLKGGLLELLVEWSEFACKTPATLSLLLNLISAVFAGITEGNFIRILMEQDQLRKQTVSPIPEDSLINHLILAPLRIMNMYYTIISEERLRIASLNASLFSRPNSVRQGSQNRTTEVSNLVGTGLHPAKSSSFQNSASLKDLYSVMQGAYRNYLNSLNTEFQDRFTRLLESALKSLADIFEMMTYKAIHPLYEEIMLYAKAVIEICPVATVRLFHQMVKALFGSNAANVSLDNLRALRLNDSAPPADAIEMYLLRSVNEFTLFSVFLTRNEFMNIHVLRHLGWLSKDTLNKSNAGTSADINSGLQLFETFVTNLILLYQSSNSVDVRTPILGLMCELSLNDVRYDLVDPNKTLYNTVIEQIRNLQLRNTKMLRDIFLYFICLTRVSFITFMEVIGFAVELVRMADKENIYPVLDAVHLLVLESTFTKNEPMELVHDVLVSRAEDLFEWAPGCVTQIWTLLIHGARFSKNELR
;
A
#
# COMPACT_ATOMS: atom_id res chain seq x y z
N MET A 1 -8.85 -43.95 63.13
CA MET A 1 -7.56 -43.67 63.79
C MET A 1 -6.46 -44.24 62.92
N GLY A 2 -5.50 -43.41 62.50
CA GLY A 2 -4.30 -43.85 61.76
C GLY A 2 -4.07 -43.05 60.48
N GLN A 3 -3.03 -42.22 60.51
CA GLN A 3 -2.53 -41.27 59.51
C GLN A 3 -2.28 -41.81 58.10
N GLY A 4 -2.29 -40.90 57.12
CA GLY A 4 -1.78 -41.11 55.77
C GLY A 4 -1.71 -39.81 54.95
N ASP A 5 -1.03 -38.79 55.49
CA ASP A 5 -0.52 -37.65 54.69
C ASP A 5 0.66 -38.13 53.84
N ALA A 6 0.57 -37.95 52.51
CA ALA A 6 1.66 -37.57 51.59
C ALA A 6 1.34 -38.00 50.14
N ALA A 7 0.81 -37.08 49.32
CA ALA A 7 1.09 -37.00 47.88
C ALA A 7 0.44 -35.76 47.25
N CYS A 8 0.74 -34.56 47.78
CA CYS A 8 0.48 -33.31 47.08
C CYS A 8 1.82 -32.61 46.89
N LYS A 9 2.58 -33.02 45.86
CA LYS A 9 3.75 -32.31 45.34
C LYS A 9 4.07 -32.82 43.93
N THR A 10 4.28 -31.84 43.05
CA THR A 10 4.97 -31.91 41.74
C THR A 10 4.32 -32.69 40.60
N ARG A 11 3.39 -32.03 39.90
CA ARG A 11 3.23 -32.12 38.44
C ARG A 11 3.26 -30.71 37.82
N HIS A 12 4.43 -30.08 37.87
CA HIS A 12 4.80 -29.01 36.94
C HIS A 12 5.93 -29.56 36.07
N ALA A 13 5.55 -30.31 35.03
CA ALA A 13 6.36 -30.66 33.86
C ALA A 13 5.43 -31.38 32.87
N ASN A 14 5.43 -30.91 31.61
CA ASN A 14 4.70 -31.42 30.44
C ASN A 14 3.25 -30.94 30.24
N SER A 15 3.08 -29.67 29.92
CA SER A 15 1.90 -29.16 29.22
C SER A 15 2.20 -29.03 27.71
N SER A 16 2.18 -30.16 26.99
CA SER A 16 2.11 -30.23 25.52
C SER A 16 1.80 -31.66 25.07
N VAL A 17 0.70 -32.24 25.56
CA VAL A 17 0.37 -33.66 25.30
C VAL A 17 -0.31 -33.88 23.95
N TRP A 18 -0.73 -32.82 23.24
CA TRP A 18 -1.56 -33.01 22.05
C TRP A 18 -0.83 -33.44 20.77
N PHE A 19 0.44 -33.11 20.52
CA PHE A 19 0.99 -33.26 19.17
C PHE A 19 2.46 -33.70 19.10
N THR A 20 2.66 -34.98 18.78
CA THR A 20 3.96 -35.57 18.37
C THR A 20 3.89 -36.23 16.99
N THR A 21 2.81 -35.98 16.23
CA THR A 21 2.61 -36.59 14.92
C THR A 21 3.65 -36.11 13.91
N ARG A 22 4.29 -37.07 13.22
CA ARG A 22 5.30 -36.78 12.18
C ARG A 22 4.68 -36.41 10.83
N PHE A 23 3.39 -36.64 10.63
CA PHE A 23 2.73 -36.46 9.34
C PHE A 23 2.27 -35.02 9.13
N GLN A 24 2.72 -34.43 8.02
CA GLN A 24 2.45 -33.03 7.67
C GLN A 24 0.96 -32.76 7.40
N THR A 25 0.27 -33.70 6.77
CA THR A 25 -1.16 -33.60 6.47
C THR A 25 -2.01 -33.55 7.73
N GLU A 26 -1.65 -34.34 8.75
CA GLU A 26 -2.35 -34.30 10.04
C GLU A 26 -2.18 -32.94 10.70
N LYS A 27 -0.95 -32.38 10.73
CA LYS A 27 -0.68 -31.05 11.30
C LYS A 27 -1.49 -29.94 10.62
N ILE A 28 -1.66 -30.02 9.30
CA ILE A 28 -2.50 -29.08 8.54
C ILE A 28 -3.96 -29.21 8.98
N SER A 29 -4.51 -30.42 8.97
CA SER A 29 -5.91 -30.65 9.39
C SER A 29 -6.16 -30.25 10.84
N ILE A 30 -5.17 -30.41 11.72
CA ILE A 30 -5.23 -29.93 13.10
C ILE A 30 -5.35 -28.41 13.14
N ALA A 31 -4.48 -27.68 12.44
CA ALA A 31 -4.52 -26.21 12.43
C ALA A 31 -5.87 -25.70 11.89
N GLU A 32 -6.35 -26.30 10.80
CA GLU A 32 -7.65 -25.98 10.19
C GLU A 32 -8.81 -26.27 11.15
N PHE A 33 -8.82 -27.45 11.79
CA PHE A 33 -9.84 -27.81 12.77
C PHE A 33 -9.86 -26.85 13.96
N LEU A 34 -8.70 -26.58 14.56
CA LEU A 34 -8.59 -25.70 15.73
C LEU A 34 -9.06 -24.27 15.46
N SER A 35 -8.85 -23.77 14.23
CA SER A 35 -9.32 -22.44 13.83
C SER A 35 -10.80 -22.38 13.46
N SER A 36 -11.46 -23.54 13.28
CA SER A 36 -12.89 -23.63 12.95
C SER A 36 -13.82 -23.72 14.17
N ILE A 37 -13.25 -23.78 15.38
CA ILE A 37 -14.01 -23.92 16.62
C ILE A 37 -14.86 -22.66 16.85
N VAL A 38 -16.15 -22.85 17.11
CA VAL A 38 -17.08 -21.79 17.49
C VAL A 38 -17.08 -21.65 19.00
N TRP A 39 -16.61 -20.51 19.51
CA TRP A 39 -16.37 -20.31 20.94
C TRP A 39 -17.61 -19.88 21.74
N THR A 40 -18.65 -19.39 21.05
CA THR A 40 -19.85 -18.79 21.66
C THR A 40 -20.71 -19.77 22.46
N GLU A 41 -20.57 -21.08 22.22
CA GLU A 41 -21.38 -22.12 22.85
C GLU A 41 -20.71 -22.72 24.11
N LEU A 42 -19.49 -22.30 24.43
CA LEU A 42 -18.69 -22.84 25.53
C LEU A 42 -18.85 -21.99 26.81
N ASN A 43 -18.72 -22.65 27.96
CA ASN A 43 -18.64 -21.96 29.25
C ASN A 43 -17.40 -21.05 29.29
N ASP A 44 -17.53 -19.83 29.82
CA ASP A 44 -16.49 -18.81 29.92
C ASP A 44 -15.13 -19.33 30.41
N HIS A 45 -15.11 -20.14 31.48
CA HIS A 45 -13.85 -20.64 32.04
C HIS A 45 -13.17 -21.65 31.11
N LEU A 46 -13.96 -22.59 30.58
CA LEU A 46 -13.48 -23.61 29.64
C LEU A 46 -13.03 -22.97 28.31
N ARG A 47 -13.76 -21.93 27.86
CA ARG A 47 -13.44 -21.15 26.65
C ARG A 47 -12.07 -20.50 26.79
N GLN A 48 -11.80 -19.82 27.91
CA GLN A 48 -10.49 -19.17 28.13
C GLN A 48 -9.33 -20.17 28.18
N GLU A 49 -9.50 -21.30 28.88
CA GLU A 49 -8.46 -22.32 28.96
C GLU A 49 -8.16 -22.93 27.59
N LEU A 50 -9.20 -23.35 26.86
CA LEU A 50 -9.07 -23.94 25.53
C LEU A 50 -8.53 -22.95 24.49
N GLN A 51 -8.98 -21.69 24.49
CA GLN A 51 -8.45 -20.67 23.58
C GLN A 51 -6.95 -20.45 23.78
N ASN A 52 -6.49 -20.42 25.03
CA ASN A 52 -5.06 -20.29 25.33
C ASN A 52 -4.27 -21.54 24.89
N GLU A 53 -4.81 -22.74 25.12
CA GLU A 53 -4.17 -23.99 24.69
C GLU A 53 -4.11 -24.09 23.15
N VAL A 54 -5.19 -23.74 22.46
CA VAL A 54 -5.24 -23.70 20.99
C VAL A 54 -4.25 -22.69 20.43
N LEU A 55 -4.21 -21.48 20.99
CA LEU A 55 -3.26 -20.45 20.57
C LEU A 55 -1.82 -20.92 20.77
N SER A 56 -1.51 -21.51 21.93
CA SER A 56 -0.18 -22.07 22.20
C SER A 56 0.22 -23.17 21.20
N THR A 57 -0.75 -23.99 20.80
CA THR A 57 -0.56 -25.06 19.83
C THR A 57 -0.27 -24.50 18.44
N LEU A 58 -1.09 -23.56 17.96
CA LEU A 58 -0.87 -22.91 16.67
C LEU A 58 0.49 -22.19 16.63
N ILE A 59 0.88 -21.53 17.73
CA ILE A 59 2.19 -20.89 17.85
C ILE A 59 3.34 -21.89 17.76
N SER A 60 3.22 -23.06 18.38
CA SER A 60 4.25 -24.10 18.29
C SER A 60 4.47 -24.60 16.86
N LEU A 61 3.41 -24.60 16.03
CA LEU A 61 3.46 -25.04 14.63
C LEU A 61 4.01 -23.98 13.67
N ILE A 62 4.18 -22.72 14.10
CA ILE A 62 4.84 -21.67 13.30
C ILE A 62 6.29 -22.10 12.95
N SER A 63 6.94 -22.77 13.90
CA SER A 63 8.32 -23.24 13.80
C SER A 63 8.46 -24.58 13.07
N ASP A 64 7.42 -25.08 12.40
CA ASP A 64 7.50 -26.34 11.65
C ASP A 64 8.46 -26.21 10.46
N SER A 65 9.15 -27.30 10.11
CA SER A 65 10.06 -27.36 8.97
C SER A 65 9.35 -27.30 7.60
N ASP A 66 8.07 -27.66 7.50
CA ASP A 66 7.33 -27.68 6.23
C ASP A 66 6.59 -26.36 6.00
N ALA A 67 6.92 -25.67 4.89
CA ALA A 67 6.29 -24.43 4.47
C ALA A 67 4.76 -24.53 4.23
N ARG A 68 4.22 -25.71 3.94
CA ARG A 68 2.77 -25.94 3.80
C ARG A 68 2.07 -25.91 5.16
N VAL A 69 2.69 -26.49 6.19
CA VAL A 69 2.18 -26.41 7.57
C VAL A 69 2.22 -24.95 8.03
N GLN A 70 3.34 -24.25 7.81
CA GLN A 70 3.46 -22.83 8.14
C GLN A 70 2.37 -21.97 7.46
N ARG A 71 2.05 -22.21 6.18
CA ARG A 71 0.93 -21.53 5.49
C ARG A 71 -0.42 -21.83 6.13
N ALA A 72 -0.72 -23.10 6.37
CA ALA A 72 -1.98 -23.50 7.01
C ALA A 72 -2.14 -22.85 8.38
N VAL A 73 -1.07 -22.80 9.18
CA VAL A 73 -1.06 -22.12 10.48
C VAL A 73 -1.28 -20.62 10.33
N ALA A 74 -0.65 -19.96 9.35
CA ALA A 74 -0.85 -18.53 9.10
C ALA A 74 -2.31 -18.21 8.74
N ASP A 75 -2.94 -19.02 7.87
CA ASP A 75 -4.36 -18.89 7.52
C ASP A 75 -5.27 -19.20 8.73
N SER A 76 -4.91 -20.21 9.52
CA SER A 76 -5.64 -20.63 10.71
C SER A 76 -5.62 -19.56 11.80
N LEU A 77 -4.49 -18.87 12.01
CA LEU A 77 -4.39 -17.77 12.99
C LEU A 77 -5.26 -16.57 12.60
N VAL A 78 -5.41 -16.28 11.30
CA VAL A 78 -6.33 -15.24 10.83
C VAL A 78 -7.77 -15.58 11.18
N ASN A 79 -8.20 -16.81 10.92
CA ASN A 79 -9.54 -17.28 11.27
C ASN A 79 -9.74 -17.31 12.79
N PHE A 80 -8.71 -17.74 13.53
CA PHE A 80 -8.72 -17.76 14.98
C PHE A 80 -8.94 -16.36 15.58
N VAL A 81 -8.27 -15.32 15.09
CA VAL A 81 -8.51 -13.93 15.53
C VAL A 81 -9.96 -13.50 15.31
N LYS A 82 -10.57 -13.91 14.19
CA LYS A 82 -11.98 -13.57 13.87
C LYS A 82 -12.99 -14.31 14.74
N SER A 83 -12.67 -15.52 15.17
CA SER A 83 -13.58 -16.39 15.92
C SER A 83 -13.50 -16.22 17.44
N THR A 84 -12.35 -15.80 17.97
CA THR A 84 -12.07 -15.84 19.41
C THR A 84 -12.76 -14.71 20.18
N GLU A 85 -12.73 -14.82 21.51
CA GLU A 85 -13.39 -13.88 22.43
C GLU A 85 -12.50 -13.69 23.65
N PHE A 86 -11.32 -13.09 23.46
CA PHE A 86 -10.41 -12.76 24.57
C PHE A 86 -10.84 -11.48 25.30
N GLY A 87 -11.68 -10.68 24.65
CA GLY A 87 -12.07 -9.34 25.07
C GLY A 87 -13.26 -9.28 26.03
N THR A 88 -13.48 -8.09 26.56
CA THR A 88 -14.72 -7.72 27.29
C THR A 88 -15.82 -7.23 26.35
N PHE A 89 -15.47 -6.87 25.11
CA PHE A 89 -16.40 -6.37 24.10
C PHE A 89 -17.00 -7.54 23.29
N THR A 90 -18.29 -7.48 22.97
CA THR A 90 -18.97 -8.49 22.16
C THR A 90 -19.47 -7.91 20.84
N ASN A 91 -19.48 -8.72 19.78
CA ASN A 91 -19.91 -8.32 18.45
C ASN A 91 -21.42 -8.48 18.19
N ILE A 92 -22.24 -8.71 19.23
CA ILE A 92 -23.66 -9.06 19.10
C ILE A 92 -24.48 -7.95 18.40
N PHE A 93 -24.11 -6.69 18.57
CA PHE A 93 -24.79 -5.53 17.97
C PHE A 93 -23.88 -4.70 17.06
N TYR A 94 -22.85 -5.33 16.46
CA TYR A 94 -21.99 -4.62 15.52
C TYR A 94 -22.79 -4.23 14.26
N HIS A 95 -23.34 -3.02 14.25
CA HIS A 95 -23.89 -2.41 13.06
C HIS A 95 -22.76 -1.77 12.28
N SER A 96 -22.51 -2.25 11.06
CA SER A 96 -21.60 -1.59 10.13
C SER A 96 -22.18 -0.21 9.78
N VAL A 97 -21.61 0.84 10.34
CA VAL A 97 -21.95 2.21 9.95
C VAL A 97 -21.46 2.41 8.51
N PRO A 98 -22.29 2.96 7.60
CA PRO A 98 -21.85 3.30 6.26
C PRO A 98 -20.61 4.24 6.31
N LYS A 99 -19.56 3.92 5.55
CA LYS A 99 -18.35 4.76 5.46
C LYS A 99 -18.64 6.17 4.92
N GLU A 100 -19.70 6.27 4.13
CA GLU A 100 -20.22 7.50 3.57
C GLU A 100 -21.73 7.58 3.81
N TYR A 101 -22.23 8.80 4.00
CA TYR A 101 -23.67 9.06 4.12
C TYR A 101 -24.37 9.05 2.75
N LEU A 102 -23.61 9.20 1.66
CA LEU A 102 -24.01 8.80 0.31
C LEU A 102 -23.70 7.32 0.11
N ASN A 103 -24.40 6.68 -0.82
CA ASN A 103 -24.09 5.30 -1.18
C ASN A 103 -22.61 5.19 -1.58
N SER A 104 -21.85 4.24 -1.02
CA SER A 104 -20.42 4.07 -1.31
C SER A 104 -20.21 3.31 -2.62
N THR A 105 -20.99 3.63 -3.65
CA THR A 105 -21.01 2.87 -4.91
C THR A 105 -19.75 3.15 -5.72
N PHE A 106 -19.27 4.39 -5.71
CA PHE A 106 -18.01 4.75 -6.37
C PHE A 106 -16.83 4.66 -5.40
N PRO A 107 -15.64 4.25 -5.86
CA PRO A 107 -14.48 4.14 -4.99
C PRO A 107 -13.98 5.53 -4.59
N ALA A 108 -13.59 5.68 -3.33
CA ALA A 108 -12.85 6.87 -2.87
C ALA A 108 -11.46 6.93 -3.51
N VAL A 109 -10.90 8.13 -3.63
CA VAL A 109 -9.51 8.31 -4.05
C VAL A 109 -8.65 8.45 -2.79
N PRO A 110 -7.44 7.89 -2.77
CA PRO A 110 -6.47 8.22 -1.73
C PRO A 110 -6.30 9.74 -1.55
N MET A 111 -5.94 10.11 -0.31
CA MET A 111 -5.73 11.50 0.11
C MET A 111 -4.72 12.27 -0.76
N VAL A 112 -3.71 11.57 -1.27
CA VAL A 112 -2.75 12.09 -2.24
C VAL A 112 -2.65 11.12 -3.42
N LEU A 113 -2.34 11.64 -4.60
CA LEU A 113 -2.26 10.82 -5.81
C LEU A 113 -1.21 9.72 -5.66
N GLY A 114 -1.52 8.51 -6.15
CA GLY A 114 -0.58 7.40 -6.15
C GLY A 114 -0.20 6.86 -4.77
N MET A 115 -0.91 7.26 -3.70
CA MET A 115 -0.68 6.73 -2.35
C MET A 115 -0.87 5.20 -2.33
N SER A 116 0.02 4.52 -1.60
CA SER A 116 -0.05 3.08 -1.42
C SER A 116 -1.27 2.67 -0.57
N GLU A 117 -1.87 1.52 -0.90
CA GLU A 117 -2.97 0.90 -0.14
C GLU A 117 -2.60 0.52 1.30
N ARG A 118 -1.30 0.53 1.63
CA ARG A 118 -0.80 0.36 3.00
C ARG A 118 -1.24 1.53 3.89
N TYR A 119 -1.31 2.74 3.32
CA TYR A 119 -1.80 3.93 3.98
C TYR A 119 -3.29 4.06 3.75
N ARG A 120 -4.04 4.44 4.78
CA ARG A 120 -5.48 4.68 4.65
C ARG A 120 -5.80 6.16 4.81
N PHE A 121 -5.34 6.78 5.91
CA PHE A 121 -5.72 8.15 6.29
C PHE A 121 -7.24 8.40 6.19
N ASP A 122 -8.02 7.33 6.38
CA ASP A 122 -9.47 7.33 6.25
C ASP A 122 -10.10 6.97 7.61
N ASN A 123 -11.39 7.30 7.77
CA ASN A 123 -12.15 7.10 8.99
C ASN A 123 -12.79 5.71 9.05
N GLU A 124 -12.02 4.66 8.77
CA GLU A 124 -12.52 3.29 8.89
C GLU A 124 -12.78 2.95 10.37
N PHE A 125 -13.96 2.41 10.65
CA PHE A 125 -14.36 2.00 11.99
C PHE A 125 -13.55 0.78 12.43
N VAL A 126 -12.94 0.88 13.60
CA VAL A 126 -12.24 -0.24 14.22
C VAL A 126 -13.26 -1.15 14.90
N ASP A 127 -13.22 -2.43 14.58
CA ASP A 127 -13.88 -3.45 15.39
C ASP A 127 -13.01 -3.70 16.63
N TYR A 128 -13.47 -3.19 17.79
CA TYR A 128 -12.76 -3.29 19.05
C TYR A 128 -12.67 -4.72 19.61
N THR A 129 -13.63 -5.59 19.29
CA THR A 129 -13.56 -7.00 19.67
C THR A 129 -12.44 -7.69 18.88
N LEU A 130 -12.37 -7.46 17.57
CA LEU A 130 -11.26 -7.93 16.74
C LEU A 130 -9.92 -7.32 17.16
N GLU A 131 -9.87 -6.03 17.51
CA GLU A 131 -8.65 -5.36 17.96
C GLU A 131 -8.09 -5.99 19.26
N GLN A 132 -8.98 -6.34 20.21
CA GLN A 132 -8.58 -7.04 21.44
C GLN A 132 -8.07 -8.46 21.16
N ASN A 133 -8.79 -9.24 20.36
CA ASN A 133 -8.37 -10.59 19.98
C ASN A 133 -7.02 -10.57 19.27
N LEU A 134 -6.86 -9.66 18.32
CA LEU A 134 -5.62 -9.46 17.58
C LEU A 134 -4.46 -9.11 18.51
N SER A 135 -4.67 -8.27 19.51
CA SER A 135 -3.64 -7.89 20.49
C SER A 135 -3.07 -9.10 21.24
N VAL A 136 -3.94 -10.00 21.72
CA VAL A 136 -3.52 -11.22 22.44
C VAL A 136 -2.74 -12.17 21.52
N VAL A 137 -3.23 -12.39 20.30
CA VAL A 137 -2.58 -13.25 19.31
C VAL A 137 -1.23 -12.66 18.89
N LEU A 138 -1.17 -11.37 18.57
CA LEU A 138 0.06 -10.67 18.18
C LEU A 138 1.11 -10.71 19.30
N GLN A 139 0.70 -10.51 20.55
CA GLN A 139 1.62 -10.57 21.69
C GLN A 139 2.24 -11.96 21.85
N SER A 140 1.43 -12.99 21.63
CA SER A 140 1.86 -14.39 21.75
C SER A 140 2.76 -14.80 20.57
N VAL A 141 2.41 -14.39 19.35
CA VAL A 141 3.27 -14.54 18.16
C VAL A 141 4.58 -13.81 18.35
N TYR A 142 4.56 -12.53 18.75
CA TYR A 142 5.76 -11.73 19.00
C TYR A 142 6.70 -12.41 20.01
N ASN A 143 6.17 -12.91 21.13
CA ASN A 143 6.98 -13.60 22.13
C ASN A 143 7.67 -14.84 21.55
N ALA A 144 6.96 -15.67 20.78
CA ALA A 144 7.54 -16.84 20.12
C ALA A 144 8.58 -16.46 19.04
N VAL A 145 8.31 -15.37 18.34
CA VAL A 145 9.16 -14.83 17.29
C VAL A 145 10.47 -14.27 17.83
N THR A 146 10.46 -13.58 18.98
CA THR A 146 11.70 -13.11 19.65
C THR A 146 12.58 -14.24 20.22
N LEU A 147 12.09 -15.48 20.19
CA LEU A 147 12.80 -16.69 20.61
C LEU A 147 13.09 -17.62 19.43
N SER A 148 12.70 -17.23 18.21
CA SER A 148 12.87 -18.03 17.00
C SER A 148 14.32 -18.08 16.56
N SER A 149 14.73 -19.23 16.03
CA SER A 149 16.02 -19.38 15.36
C SER A 149 15.91 -18.93 13.90
N GLU A 150 17.06 -18.77 13.23
CA GLU A 150 17.08 -18.45 11.78
C GLU A 150 16.32 -19.47 10.92
N GLU A 151 16.21 -20.73 11.37
CA GLU A 151 15.55 -21.80 10.61
C GLU A 151 14.02 -21.67 10.62
N THR A 152 13.45 -21.13 11.70
CA THR A 152 12.00 -20.98 11.90
C THR A 152 11.49 -19.60 11.49
N LEU A 153 12.41 -18.70 11.12
CA LEU A 153 12.13 -17.32 10.75
C LEU A 153 11.15 -17.18 9.58
N GLY A 154 11.21 -18.09 8.60
CA GLY A 154 10.32 -18.07 7.45
C GLY A 154 8.84 -18.18 7.82
N GLY A 155 8.50 -19.06 8.77
CA GLY A 155 7.14 -19.24 9.26
C GLY A 155 6.66 -18.04 10.08
N ALA A 156 7.53 -17.49 10.93
CA ALA A 156 7.27 -16.29 11.72
C ALA A 156 6.90 -15.08 10.84
N ILE A 157 7.72 -14.79 9.84
CA ILE A 157 7.49 -13.66 8.91
C ILE A 157 6.19 -13.88 8.13
N LEU A 158 5.93 -15.10 7.67
CA LEU A 158 4.71 -15.43 6.94
C LEU A 158 3.44 -15.17 7.78
N VAL A 159 3.44 -15.60 9.06
CA VAL A 159 2.31 -15.38 9.97
C VAL A 159 2.09 -13.88 10.19
N LEU A 160 3.15 -13.13 10.51
CA LEU A 160 3.05 -11.69 10.74
C LEU A 160 2.60 -10.94 9.50
N GLU A 161 3.09 -11.30 8.32
CA GLU A 161 2.68 -10.71 7.03
C GLU A 161 1.20 -11.00 6.76
N LYS A 162 0.75 -12.25 6.97
CA LYS A 162 -0.66 -12.64 6.80
C LYS A 162 -1.59 -11.90 7.77
N LEU A 163 -1.16 -11.72 9.02
CA LEU A 163 -1.90 -10.93 10.01
C LEU A 163 -1.94 -9.45 9.60
N ALA A 164 -0.83 -8.86 9.16
CA ALA A 164 -0.78 -7.47 8.70
C ALA A 164 -1.59 -7.23 7.42
N HIS A 165 -1.74 -8.24 6.55
CA HIS A 165 -2.56 -8.15 5.35
C HIS A 165 -4.07 -8.15 5.70
N ASN A 166 -4.51 -9.02 6.61
CA ASN A 166 -5.93 -9.13 6.98
C ASN A 166 -6.36 -8.12 8.04
N PHE A 167 -5.46 -7.73 8.93
CA PHE A 167 -5.66 -6.77 10.00
C PHE A 167 -4.63 -5.65 9.87
N ASN A 168 -4.89 -4.74 8.92
CA ASN A 168 -3.95 -3.70 8.54
C ASN A 168 -3.47 -2.89 9.77
N PRO A 169 -2.14 -2.72 9.97
CA PRO A 169 -1.58 -1.91 11.05
C PRO A 169 -2.08 -0.46 11.11
N SER A 170 -2.48 0.12 9.97
CA SER A 170 -3.13 1.42 9.91
C SER A 170 -4.56 1.42 10.43
N ILE A 171 -5.26 0.29 10.54
CA ILE A 171 -6.62 0.24 11.11
C ILE A 171 -6.55 -0.14 12.59
N TYR A 172 -5.95 -1.29 12.89
CA TYR A 172 -5.87 -1.88 14.24
C TYR A 172 -4.65 -1.38 15.01
N ARG A 173 -4.50 -0.05 15.06
CA ARG A 173 -3.27 0.61 15.51
C ARG A 173 -2.89 0.22 16.95
N GLN A 174 -3.86 0.04 17.84
CA GLN A 174 -3.55 -0.24 19.26
C GLN A 174 -2.96 -1.65 19.43
N SER A 175 -3.47 -2.65 18.70
CA SER A 175 -2.92 -4.01 18.75
C SER A 175 -1.45 -4.02 18.29
N TRP A 176 -1.14 -3.33 17.19
CA TRP A 176 0.20 -3.32 16.62
C TRP A 176 1.19 -2.44 17.39
N ILE A 177 0.77 -1.29 17.93
CA ILE A 177 1.67 -0.39 18.69
C ILE A 177 2.28 -1.10 19.91
N SER A 178 1.52 -1.98 20.57
CA SER A 178 1.94 -2.71 21.77
C SER A 178 3.23 -3.53 21.56
N ILE A 179 3.36 -4.17 20.40
CA ILE A 179 4.54 -4.98 20.03
C ILE A 179 5.63 -4.16 19.34
N ILE A 180 5.26 -3.02 18.74
CA ILE A 180 6.20 -2.16 18.01
C ILE A 180 7.05 -1.30 18.94
N ARG A 181 6.50 -0.76 20.04
CA ARG A 181 7.17 0.25 20.89
C ARG A 181 7.63 -0.26 22.25
N ARG A 182 7.92 -1.55 22.36
CA ARG A 182 8.23 -2.15 23.67
C ARG A 182 9.58 -1.62 24.17
N ASN A 183 9.55 -0.72 25.16
CA ASN A 183 10.72 -0.08 25.77
C ASN A 183 11.44 -0.94 26.84
N ASP A 184 11.10 -2.23 26.95
CA ASP A 184 11.78 -3.12 27.91
C ASP A 184 13.21 -3.39 27.43
N SER A 185 14.17 -2.92 28.22
CA SER A 185 15.57 -2.56 27.88
C SER A 185 16.53 -3.68 27.48
N LEU A 186 16.05 -4.79 26.92
CA LEU A 186 16.90 -5.90 26.42
C LEU A 186 16.51 -6.44 25.04
N LYS A 187 15.30 -6.17 24.54
CA LYS A 187 14.86 -6.61 23.20
C LYS A 187 14.15 -5.44 22.50
N GLY A 188 14.70 -4.98 21.38
CA GLY A 188 14.16 -3.85 20.60
C GLY A 188 12.71 -4.08 20.12
N GLY A 189 12.09 -3.02 19.59
CA GLY A 189 10.72 -3.07 19.07
C GLY A 189 10.58 -3.97 17.83
N LEU A 190 9.36 -4.41 17.50
CA LEU A 190 9.13 -5.28 16.32
C LEU A 190 9.77 -4.72 15.03
N LEU A 191 9.64 -3.41 14.76
CA LEU A 191 10.19 -2.83 13.54
C LEU A 191 11.73 -2.92 13.48
N GLU A 192 12.41 -2.70 14.60
CA GLU A 192 13.87 -2.83 14.69
C GLU A 192 14.31 -4.27 14.43
N LEU A 193 13.60 -5.23 15.04
CA LEU A 193 13.84 -6.66 14.85
C LEU A 193 13.65 -7.09 13.38
N LEU A 194 12.59 -6.61 12.72
CA LEU A 194 12.33 -6.90 11.31
C LEU A 194 13.43 -6.33 10.40
N VAL A 195 13.91 -5.13 10.71
CA VAL A 195 15.01 -4.49 9.97
C VAL A 195 16.31 -5.28 10.13
N GLU A 196 16.63 -5.70 11.36
CA GLU A 196 17.79 -6.56 11.63
C GLU A 196 17.75 -7.86 10.83
N TRP A 197 16.59 -8.54 10.80
CA TRP A 197 16.44 -9.77 10.02
C TRP A 197 16.61 -9.59 8.52
N SER A 198 16.29 -8.40 8.00
CA SER A 198 16.45 -8.11 6.58
C SER A 198 17.93 -8.05 6.18
N GLU A 199 18.83 -7.74 7.12
CA GLU A 199 20.27 -7.66 6.87
C GLU A 199 20.98 -9.00 7.10
N PHE A 200 20.59 -9.75 8.14
CA PHE A 200 21.38 -10.88 8.65
C PHE A 200 20.73 -12.26 8.59
N ALA A 201 19.40 -12.36 8.61
CA ALA A 201 18.75 -13.64 8.93
C ALA A 201 18.02 -14.31 7.74
N CYS A 202 17.72 -13.56 6.66
CA CYS A 202 16.93 -14.07 5.54
C CYS A 202 17.75 -14.88 4.53
N LYS A 203 17.52 -16.20 4.47
CA LYS A 203 18.24 -17.13 3.58
C LYS A 203 17.58 -17.39 2.22
N THR A 204 16.34 -16.93 2.02
CA THR A 204 15.63 -17.13 0.74
C THR A 204 15.06 -15.82 0.19
N PRO A 205 14.99 -15.65 -1.15
CA PRO A 205 14.38 -14.46 -1.76
C PRO A 205 12.91 -14.29 -1.39
N ALA A 206 12.17 -15.39 -1.24
CA ALA A 206 10.75 -15.37 -0.91
C ALA A 206 10.51 -14.86 0.52
N THR A 207 11.31 -15.32 1.50
CA THR A 207 11.23 -14.85 2.88
C THR A 207 11.59 -13.36 2.97
N LEU A 208 12.64 -12.92 2.27
CA LEU A 208 13.04 -11.51 2.26
C LEU A 208 11.98 -10.61 1.59
N SER A 209 11.32 -11.09 0.53
CA SER A 209 10.19 -10.40 -0.10
C SER A 209 9.02 -10.20 0.88
N LEU A 210 8.61 -11.26 1.60
CA LEU A 210 7.57 -11.17 2.63
C LEU A 210 7.96 -10.21 3.75
N LEU A 211 9.23 -10.25 4.18
CA LEU A 211 9.76 -9.36 5.21
C LEU A 211 9.66 -7.89 4.82
N LEU A 212 10.06 -7.54 3.59
CA LEU A 212 9.95 -6.15 3.10
C LEU A 212 8.51 -5.68 3.08
N ASN A 213 7.59 -6.52 2.60
CA ASN A 213 6.16 -6.22 2.60
C ASN A 213 5.61 -5.99 4.01
N LEU A 214 6.04 -6.79 4.99
CA LEU A 214 5.68 -6.62 6.39
C LEU A 214 6.28 -5.34 6.98
N ILE A 215 7.55 -5.05 6.71
CA ILE A 215 8.23 -3.80 7.12
C ILE A 215 7.44 -2.60 6.61
N SER A 216 7.04 -2.57 5.32
CA SER A 216 6.26 -1.47 4.76
C SER A 216 4.91 -1.31 5.44
N ALA A 217 4.22 -2.41 5.73
CA ALA A 217 2.91 -2.38 6.41
C ALA A 217 3.01 -1.83 7.84
N VAL A 218 4.00 -2.31 8.60
CA VAL A 218 4.26 -1.88 9.97
C VAL A 218 4.70 -0.42 9.99
N PHE A 219 5.60 -0.02 9.08
CA PHE A 219 6.03 1.37 8.93
C PHE A 219 4.86 2.31 8.60
N ALA A 220 3.98 1.92 7.68
CA ALA A 220 2.78 2.69 7.34
C ALA A 220 1.87 2.88 8.56
N GLY A 221 1.57 1.81 9.30
CA GLY A 221 0.74 1.90 10.51
C GLY A 221 1.33 2.79 11.60
N ILE A 222 2.66 2.74 11.80
CA ILE A 222 3.35 3.59 12.79
C ILE A 222 3.28 5.06 12.41
N THR A 223 3.61 5.37 11.15
CA THR A 223 3.70 6.74 10.66
C THR A 223 2.32 7.39 10.59
N GLU A 224 1.32 6.66 10.08
CA GLU A 224 -0.07 7.11 10.08
C GLU A 224 -0.62 7.28 11.51
N GLY A 225 -0.35 6.32 12.41
CA GLY A 225 -0.76 6.41 13.81
C GLY A 225 -0.12 7.58 14.56
N ASN A 226 1.16 7.86 14.29
CA ASN A 226 1.83 9.05 14.78
C ASN A 226 1.20 10.34 14.26
N PHE A 227 0.90 10.39 12.97
CA PHE A 227 0.29 11.54 12.33
C PHE A 227 -1.10 11.84 12.93
N ILE A 228 -1.90 10.80 13.15
CA ILE A 228 -3.22 10.90 13.81
C ILE A 228 -3.07 11.32 15.28
N ARG A 229 -2.08 10.80 16.00
CA ARG A 229 -1.84 11.23 17.38
C ARG A 229 -1.51 12.72 17.45
N ILE A 230 -0.63 13.21 16.57
CA ILE A 230 -0.29 14.64 16.47
C ILE A 230 -1.55 15.46 16.16
N LEU A 231 -2.41 14.96 15.26
CA LEU A 231 -3.70 15.58 14.93
C LEU A 231 -4.58 15.82 16.17
N MET A 232 -4.70 14.79 17.02
CA MET A 232 -5.55 14.79 18.22
C MET A 232 -4.94 15.59 19.39
N GLU A 233 -3.61 15.57 19.54
CA GLU A 233 -2.93 16.25 20.67
C GLU A 233 -2.62 17.73 20.39
N GLN A 234 -2.85 18.22 19.17
CA GLN A 234 -2.49 19.58 18.77
C GLN A 234 -3.24 20.71 19.50
N ASP A 235 -4.34 20.41 20.20
CA ASP A 235 -4.96 21.37 21.13
C ASP A 235 -4.14 21.59 22.41
N GLN A 236 -3.16 20.71 22.72
CA GLN A 236 -2.33 20.80 23.93
C GLN A 236 -0.82 20.98 23.66
N LEU A 237 -0.30 20.53 22.50
CA LEU A 237 1.15 20.45 22.22
C LEU A 237 1.65 21.44 21.14
N ARG A 238 1.41 22.74 21.32
CA ARG A 238 2.09 23.78 20.49
C ARG A 238 3.60 23.97 20.77
N LYS A 239 4.25 23.11 21.57
CA LYS A 239 5.65 23.33 22.01
C LYS A 239 6.62 22.14 21.90
N GLN A 240 6.19 20.97 21.42
CA GLN A 240 7.11 19.87 21.11
C GLN A 240 6.75 19.30 19.74
N THR A 241 7.59 19.55 18.75
CA THR A 241 7.50 18.97 17.41
C THR A 241 7.82 17.48 17.50
N VAL A 242 6.83 16.65 17.81
CA VAL A 242 6.95 15.20 17.64
C VAL A 242 6.95 14.94 16.14
N SER A 243 8.09 14.49 15.60
CA SER A 243 8.15 14.05 14.19
C SER A 243 7.19 12.86 14.01
N PRO A 244 6.37 12.83 12.95
CA PRO A 244 5.53 11.66 12.66
C PRO A 244 6.36 10.43 12.28
N ILE A 245 7.63 10.64 11.93
CA ILE A 245 8.56 9.64 11.43
C ILE A 245 9.37 9.05 12.62
N PRO A 246 9.71 7.75 12.61
CA PRO A 246 10.64 7.14 13.57
C PRO A 246 12.01 7.83 13.63
N GLU A 247 12.86 7.39 14.57
CA GLU A 247 14.22 7.92 14.71
C GLU A 247 15.05 7.82 13.42
N ASP A 248 15.87 8.84 13.15
CA ASP A 248 16.69 8.94 11.92
C ASP A 248 17.60 7.72 11.70
N SER A 249 18.09 7.11 12.78
CA SER A 249 18.88 5.87 12.75
C SER A 249 18.09 4.72 12.12
N LEU A 250 16.84 4.49 12.55
CA LEU A 250 15.99 3.41 12.06
C LEU A 250 15.59 3.65 10.59
N ILE A 251 15.26 4.89 10.21
CA ILE A 251 14.97 5.26 8.82
C ILE A 251 16.14 4.90 7.89
N ASN A 252 17.36 5.19 8.34
CA ASN A 252 18.55 4.89 7.54
C ASN A 252 18.67 3.39 7.24
N HIS A 253 18.39 2.52 8.21
CA HIS A 253 18.42 1.07 8.00
C HIS A 253 17.23 0.56 7.17
N LEU A 254 16.04 1.15 7.33
CA LEU A 254 14.84 0.81 6.55
C LEU A 254 15.03 0.99 5.03
N ILE A 255 15.75 2.04 4.63
CA ILE A 255 16.00 2.34 3.21
C ILE A 255 17.13 1.46 2.66
N LEU A 256 18.10 1.06 3.49
CA LEU A 256 19.29 0.34 3.05
C LEU A 256 18.98 -1.04 2.46
N ALA A 257 18.12 -1.83 3.10
CA ALA A 257 17.79 -3.18 2.64
C ALA A 257 17.23 -3.20 1.19
N PRO A 258 16.15 -2.45 0.87
CA PRO A 258 15.63 -2.43 -0.50
C PRO A 258 16.59 -1.75 -1.49
N LEU A 259 17.37 -0.74 -1.08
CA LEU A 259 18.37 -0.11 -1.95
C LEU A 259 19.50 -1.08 -2.34
N ARG A 260 19.97 -1.89 -1.39
CA ARG A 260 20.95 -2.97 -1.64
C ARG A 260 20.39 -4.06 -2.56
N ILE A 261 19.10 -4.37 -2.44
CA ILE A 261 18.44 -5.28 -3.37
C ILE A 261 18.45 -4.67 -4.79
N MET A 262 18.06 -3.41 -4.95
CA MET A 262 18.14 -2.75 -6.26
C MET A 262 19.56 -2.76 -6.84
N ASN A 263 20.57 -2.49 -6.01
CA ASN A 263 21.98 -2.59 -6.38
C ASN A 263 22.38 -4.01 -6.83
N MET A 264 21.91 -5.06 -6.14
CA MET A 264 22.13 -6.46 -6.52
C MET A 264 21.56 -6.76 -7.91
N TYR A 265 20.31 -6.36 -8.19
CA TYR A 265 19.67 -6.56 -9.49
C TYR A 265 20.37 -5.76 -10.59
N TYR A 266 20.70 -4.49 -10.33
CA TYR A 266 21.50 -3.69 -11.24
C TYR A 266 22.81 -4.38 -11.60
N THR A 267 23.51 -4.95 -10.62
CA THR A 267 24.76 -5.68 -10.84
C THR A 267 24.55 -6.92 -11.70
N ILE A 268 23.55 -7.76 -11.38
CA ILE A 268 23.22 -8.97 -12.15
C ILE A 268 22.91 -8.62 -13.61
N ILE A 269 22.05 -7.62 -13.85
CA ILE A 269 21.61 -7.22 -15.19
C ILE A 269 22.79 -6.63 -15.98
N SER A 270 23.58 -5.75 -15.35
CA SER A 270 24.72 -5.09 -16.00
C SER A 270 25.81 -6.09 -16.38
N GLU A 271 26.12 -7.03 -15.50
CA GLU A 271 27.11 -8.08 -15.78
C GLU A 271 26.70 -8.95 -16.96
N GLU A 272 25.44 -9.37 -16.99
CA GLU A 272 24.89 -10.23 -18.03
C GLU A 272 24.78 -9.49 -19.37
N ARG A 273 24.36 -8.22 -19.39
CA ARG A 273 24.34 -7.39 -20.62
C ARG A 273 25.73 -7.29 -21.23
N LEU A 274 26.75 -7.05 -20.40
CA LEU A 274 28.16 -7.02 -20.84
C LEU A 274 28.65 -8.40 -21.29
N ARG A 275 28.20 -9.50 -20.66
CA ARG A 275 28.51 -10.87 -21.09
C ARG A 275 27.93 -11.18 -22.47
N ILE A 276 26.69 -10.76 -22.72
CA ILE A 276 26.03 -10.93 -24.03
C ILE A 276 26.75 -10.07 -25.09
N ALA A 277 27.11 -8.83 -24.75
CA ALA A 277 27.87 -7.96 -25.64
C ALA A 277 29.25 -8.53 -25.99
N SER A 278 29.98 -9.09 -25.02
CA SER A 278 31.28 -9.71 -25.28
C SER A 278 31.18 -10.98 -26.12
N LEU A 279 30.14 -11.80 -25.91
CA LEU A 279 29.86 -12.95 -26.77
C LEU A 279 29.62 -12.51 -28.22
N ASN A 280 28.80 -11.48 -28.42
CA ASN A 280 28.52 -10.93 -29.76
C ASN A 280 29.78 -10.32 -30.41
N ALA A 281 30.68 -9.69 -29.66
CA ALA A 281 31.95 -9.17 -30.16
C ALA A 281 32.98 -10.28 -30.47
N SER A 282 32.96 -11.38 -29.71
CA SER A 282 33.84 -12.54 -29.92
C SER A 282 33.46 -13.40 -31.12
N LEU A 283 32.25 -13.29 -31.66
CA LEU A 283 31.90 -13.85 -32.97
C LEU A 283 32.72 -13.22 -34.12
N PHE A 284 33.32 -12.04 -33.89
CA PHE A 284 34.15 -11.33 -34.86
C PHE A 284 35.63 -11.20 -34.44
N SER A 285 36.06 -11.83 -33.34
CA SER A 285 37.45 -11.74 -32.87
C SER A 285 37.93 -13.01 -32.13
N ARG A 286 39.20 -13.39 -32.34
CA ARG A 286 39.83 -14.60 -31.78
C ARG A 286 39.78 -14.63 -30.23
N PRO A 287 39.58 -15.80 -29.61
CA PRO A 287 39.38 -15.90 -28.17
C PRO A 287 40.70 -15.76 -27.41
N ASN A 288 40.80 -14.75 -26.53
CA ASN A 288 41.79 -14.71 -25.47
C ASN A 288 41.16 -15.11 -24.13
N SER A 289 41.87 -15.95 -23.40
CA SER A 289 41.51 -16.57 -22.13
C SER A 289 41.27 -15.55 -21.00
N VAL A 290 40.08 -15.54 -20.39
CA VAL A 290 39.87 -14.88 -19.08
C VAL A 290 38.90 -15.70 -18.23
N ARG A 291 39.40 -16.40 -17.22
CA ARG A 291 38.60 -17.00 -16.13
C ARG A 291 38.96 -16.47 -14.73
N GLN A 292 39.86 -15.50 -14.60
CA GLN A 292 40.27 -14.92 -13.30
C GLN A 292 39.70 -13.53 -12.97
N GLY A 293 38.94 -12.88 -13.88
CA GLY A 293 38.47 -11.49 -13.71
C GLY A 293 37.04 -11.29 -13.18
N SER A 294 36.32 -12.35 -12.79
CA SER A 294 34.88 -12.24 -12.49
C SER A 294 34.56 -11.58 -11.14
N GLN A 295 35.29 -11.90 -10.05
CA GLN A 295 34.94 -11.41 -8.71
C GLN A 295 35.28 -9.93 -8.50
N ASN A 296 36.44 -9.47 -8.98
CA ASN A 296 36.81 -8.05 -8.90
C ASN A 296 35.80 -7.16 -9.62
N ARG A 297 35.29 -7.64 -10.76
CA ARG A 297 34.30 -6.93 -11.57
C ARG A 297 32.93 -6.81 -10.88
N THR A 298 32.44 -7.87 -10.23
CA THR A 298 31.18 -7.79 -9.47
C THR A 298 31.27 -6.73 -8.38
N THR A 299 32.41 -6.65 -7.70
CA THR A 299 32.69 -5.62 -6.69
C THR A 299 32.72 -4.21 -7.27
N GLU A 300 33.41 -4.00 -8.38
CA GLU A 300 33.43 -2.71 -9.08
C GLU A 300 32.03 -2.24 -9.49
N VAL A 301 31.23 -3.12 -10.10
CA VAL A 301 29.86 -2.78 -10.52
C VAL A 301 28.96 -2.51 -9.32
N SER A 302 29.04 -3.33 -8.27
CA SER A 302 28.25 -3.14 -7.04
C SER A 302 28.57 -1.83 -6.31
N ASN A 303 29.82 -1.36 -6.41
CA ASN A 303 30.26 -0.09 -5.84
C ASN A 303 30.09 1.09 -6.81
N LEU A 304 29.39 0.88 -7.94
CA LEU A 304 29.13 1.88 -8.98
C LEU A 304 30.40 2.52 -9.57
N VAL A 305 31.51 1.77 -9.57
CA VAL A 305 32.76 2.25 -10.16
C VAL A 305 32.56 2.46 -11.67
N GLY A 306 32.92 3.65 -12.16
CA GLY A 306 32.81 4.00 -13.58
C GLY A 306 31.48 4.63 -14.01
N THR A 307 30.49 4.77 -13.11
CA THR A 307 29.24 5.49 -13.42
C THR A 307 29.34 6.99 -13.14
N GLY A 308 30.38 7.44 -12.43
CA GLY A 308 30.55 8.82 -11.97
C GLY A 308 29.75 9.15 -10.69
N LEU A 309 29.00 8.18 -10.15
CA LEU A 309 28.19 8.37 -8.94
C LEU A 309 28.95 7.94 -7.68
N HIS A 310 28.76 8.71 -6.61
CA HIS A 310 29.20 8.37 -5.26
C HIS A 310 27.97 8.07 -4.40
N PRO A 311 27.73 6.79 -4.01
CA PRO A 311 26.59 6.44 -3.18
C PRO A 311 26.56 7.24 -1.87
N ALA A 312 25.42 7.89 -1.58
CA ALA A 312 25.25 8.62 -0.32
C ALA A 312 25.14 7.69 0.90
N LYS A 313 24.87 6.40 0.67
CA LYS A 313 24.76 5.37 1.70
C LYS A 313 25.57 4.13 1.31
N SER A 314 25.79 3.24 2.28
CA SER A 314 26.45 1.95 2.09
C SER A 314 25.52 0.93 1.40
N SER A 315 25.15 1.25 0.15
CA SER A 315 24.11 0.60 -0.64
C SER A 315 24.59 -0.57 -1.50
N SER A 316 25.90 -0.83 -1.54
CA SER A 316 26.41 -2.06 -2.17
C SER A 316 25.83 -3.28 -1.48
N PHE A 317 25.27 -4.21 -2.27
CA PHE A 317 24.74 -5.47 -1.73
C PHE A 317 25.82 -6.30 -1.03
N GLN A 318 27.10 -6.05 -1.33
CA GLN A 318 28.24 -6.68 -0.67
C GLN A 318 28.40 -6.25 0.80
N ASN A 319 27.60 -5.30 1.29
CA ASN A 319 27.59 -4.95 2.70
C ASN A 319 26.52 -5.71 3.49
N SER A 320 25.72 -6.57 2.84
CA SER A 320 24.78 -7.49 3.49
C SER A 320 25.25 -8.94 3.33
N ALA A 321 25.35 -9.66 4.45
CA ALA A 321 25.66 -11.09 4.43
C ALA A 321 24.56 -11.90 3.72
N SER A 322 23.29 -11.62 4.05
CA SER A 322 22.13 -12.29 3.44
C SER A 322 22.11 -12.11 1.91
N LEU A 323 22.35 -10.90 1.39
CA LEU A 323 22.32 -10.66 -0.04
C LEU A 323 23.51 -11.27 -0.81
N LYS A 324 24.68 -11.42 -0.17
CA LYS A 324 25.81 -12.15 -0.77
C LYS A 324 25.44 -13.60 -1.06
N ASP A 325 24.80 -14.26 -0.09
CA ASP A 325 24.39 -15.66 -0.23
C ASP A 325 23.31 -15.80 -1.32
N LEU A 326 22.39 -14.83 -1.39
CA LEU A 326 21.32 -14.81 -2.39
C LEU A 326 21.80 -14.44 -3.81
N TYR A 327 22.95 -13.77 -3.98
CA TYR A 327 23.42 -13.29 -5.28
C TYR A 327 23.48 -14.39 -6.33
N SER A 328 24.09 -15.53 -5.99
CA SER A 328 24.25 -16.65 -6.92
C SER A 328 22.90 -17.27 -7.34
N VAL A 329 21.96 -17.36 -6.39
CA VAL A 329 20.59 -17.84 -6.62
C VAL A 329 19.85 -16.90 -7.58
N MET A 330 19.93 -15.60 -7.33
CA MET A 330 19.26 -14.58 -8.15
C MET A 330 19.89 -14.47 -9.54
N GLN A 331 21.21 -14.60 -9.66
CA GLN A 331 21.88 -14.66 -10.96
C GLN A 331 21.43 -15.88 -11.78
N GLY A 332 21.26 -17.04 -11.14
CA GLY A 332 20.66 -18.22 -11.77
C GLY A 332 19.22 -17.99 -12.19
N ALA A 333 18.41 -17.37 -11.33
CA ALA A 333 17.03 -17.02 -11.62
C ALA A 333 16.91 -16.06 -12.81
N TYR A 334 17.82 -15.07 -12.94
CA TYR A 334 17.82 -14.16 -14.09
C TYR A 334 18.11 -14.88 -15.42
N ARG A 335 19.04 -15.83 -15.42
CA ARG A 335 19.31 -16.63 -16.63
C ARG A 335 18.11 -17.47 -17.02
N ASN A 336 17.36 -18.01 -16.05
CA ASN A 336 16.13 -18.74 -16.33
C ASN A 336 15.03 -17.81 -16.84
N TYR A 337 14.93 -16.60 -16.28
CA TYR A 337 14.02 -15.54 -16.74
C TYR A 337 14.26 -15.19 -18.21
N LEU A 338 15.52 -15.01 -18.63
CA LEU A 338 15.84 -14.68 -20.02
C LEU A 338 15.57 -15.83 -21.01
N ASN A 339 15.68 -17.09 -20.56
CA ASN A 339 15.58 -18.26 -21.43
C ASN A 339 14.21 -18.94 -21.41
N SER A 340 13.26 -18.50 -20.57
CA SER A 340 11.99 -19.17 -20.38
C SER A 340 10.82 -18.20 -20.33
N LEU A 341 9.71 -18.59 -20.97
CA LEU A 341 8.43 -17.89 -20.91
C LEU A 341 7.54 -18.37 -19.76
N ASN A 342 8.01 -19.27 -18.90
CA ASN A 342 7.24 -19.76 -17.77
C ASN A 342 7.10 -18.66 -16.70
N THR A 343 5.86 -18.32 -16.38
CA THR A 343 5.48 -17.31 -15.38
C THR A 343 6.05 -17.61 -14.00
N GLU A 344 6.25 -18.89 -13.65
CA GLU A 344 6.86 -19.27 -12.38
C GLU A 344 8.34 -18.84 -12.29
N PHE A 345 9.10 -18.95 -13.38
CA PHE A 345 10.50 -18.49 -13.40
C PHE A 345 10.58 -16.96 -13.43
N GLN A 346 9.59 -16.30 -14.03
CA GLN A 346 9.45 -14.86 -13.97
C GLN A 346 9.21 -14.40 -12.53
N ASP A 347 8.19 -14.93 -11.85
CA ASP A 347 7.87 -14.59 -10.46
C ASP A 347 9.04 -14.84 -9.50
N ARG A 348 9.77 -15.95 -9.67
CA ARG A 348 10.97 -16.24 -8.86
C ARG A 348 12.07 -15.17 -8.97
N PHE A 349 12.21 -14.54 -10.14
CA PHE A 349 13.19 -13.46 -10.32
C PHE A 349 12.61 -12.09 -9.98
N THR A 350 11.35 -11.79 -10.32
CA THR A 350 10.79 -10.44 -10.18
C THR A 350 10.29 -10.12 -8.77
N ARG A 351 9.77 -11.10 -8.02
CA ARG A 351 9.06 -10.88 -6.75
C ARG A 351 9.87 -10.14 -5.69
N LEU A 352 11.16 -10.48 -5.52
CA LEU A 352 12.02 -9.82 -4.54
C LEU A 352 12.31 -8.36 -4.95
N LEU A 353 12.59 -8.11 -6.23
CA LEU A 353 12.79 -6.76 -6.75
C LEU A 353 11.53 -5.91 -6.63
N GLU A 354 10.37 -6.47 -6.99
CA GLU A 354 9.09 -5.80 -6.87
C GLU A 354 8.79 -5.40 -5.42
N SER A 355 9.05 -6.30 -4.46
CA SER A 355 8.86 -6.03 -3.03
C SER A 355 9.83 -4.94 -2.53
N ALA A 356 11.07 -4.91 -3.00
CA ALA A 356 12.04 -3.88 -2.65
C ALA A 356 11.65 -2.50 -3.20
N LEU A 357 11.27 -2.42 -4.47
CA LEU A 357 10.78 -1.20 -5.11
C LEU A 357 9.52 -0.66 -4.44
N LYS A 358 8.56 -1.55 -4.16
CA LYS A 358 7.32 -1.21 -3.44
C LYS A 358 7.62 -0.73 -2.02
N SER A 359 8.52 -1.40 -1.30
CA SER A 359 8.90 -0.99 0.05
C SER A 359 9.55 0.38 0.07
N LEU A 360 10.42 0.71 -0.88
CA LEU A 360 10.98 2.07 -0.99
C LEU A 360 9.90 3.10 -1.32
N ALA A 361 9.00 2.79 -2.25
CA ALA A 361 7.90 3.68 -2.60
C ALA A 361 7.00 3.96 -1.38
N ASP A 362 6.63 2.93 -0.64
CA ASP A 362 5.83 3.04 0.59
C ASP A 362 6.57 3.90 1.63
N ILE A 363 7.86 3.66 1.86
CA ILE A 363 8.66 4.46 2.80
C ILE A 363 8.72 5.94 2.37
N PHE A 364 8.95 6.21 1.07
CA PHE A 364 9.10 7.56 0.53
C PHE A 364 7.81 8.40 0.59
N GLU A 365 6.64 7.76 0.67
CA GLU A 365 5.36 8.45 0.88
C GLU A 365 5.36 9.28 2.18
N MET A 366 6.07 8.82 3.20
CA MET A 366 6.17 9.48 4.51
C MET A 366 7.51 10.17 4.77
N MET A 367 8.35 10.35 3.75
CA MET A 367 9.66 11.03 3.87
C MET A 367 9.66 12.45 3.31
N THR A 368 10.57 13.28 3.82
CA THR A 368 10.80 14.63 3.27
C THR A 368 11.76 14.60 2.10
N TYR A 369 11.70 15.61 1.22
CA TYR A 369 12.62 15.75 0.09
C TYR A 369 14.09 15.68 0.53
N LYS A 370 14.44 16.42 1.58
CA LYS A 370 15.81 16.51 2.11
C LYS A 370 16.39 15.14 2.47
N ALA A 371 15.56 14.23 2.99
CA ALA A 371 16.00 12.91 3.42
C ALA A 371 16.25 11.95 2.24
N ILE A 372 15.51 12.11 1.13
CA ILE A 372 15.60 11.22 -0.03
C ILE A 372 16.48 11.77 -1.17
N HIS A 373 16.64 13.09 -1.27
CA HIS A 373 17.37 13.76 -2.36
C HIS A 373 18.77 13.17 -2.64
N PRO A 374 19.60 12.86 -1.62
CA PRO A 374 20.92 12.27 -1.85
C PRO A 374 20.91 10.91 -2.57
N LEU A 375 19.75 10.26 -2.68
CA LEU A 375 19.59 8.95 -3.30
C LEU A 375 19.07 9.01 -4.75
N TYR A 376 18.74 10.20 -5.26
CA TYR A 376 18.01 10.33 -6.54
C TYR A 376 18.78 9.76 -7.72
N GLU A 377 20.03 10.17 -7.91
CA GLU A 377 20.83 9.72 -9.06
C GLU A 377 21.08 8.21 -9.03
N GLU A 378 21.36 7.67 -7.84
CA GLU A 378 21.57 6.24 -7.62
C GLU A 378 20.31 5.43 -7.91
N ILE A 379 19.16 5.83 -7.36
CA ILE A 379 17.88 5.15 -7.61
C ILE A 379 17.51 5.27 -9.09
N MET A 380 17.75 6.41 -9.72
CA MET A 380 17.49 6.59 -11.15
C MET A 380 18.35 5.69 -12.03
N LEU A 381 19.61 5.48 -11.68
CA LEU A 381 20.48 4.52 -12.36
C LEU A 381 19.88 3.10 -12.29
N TYR A 382 19.43 2.68 -11.11
CA TYR A 382 18.82 1.37 -10.93
C TYR A 382 17.48 1.26 -11.66
N ALA A 383 16.61 2.27 -11.55
CA ALA A 383 15.31 2.31 -12.20
C ALA A 383 15.41 2.12 -13.72
N LYS A 384 16.40 2.78 -14.36
CA LYS A 384 16.68 2.62 -15.80
C LYS A 384 17.05 1.18 -16.17
N ALA A 385 17.70 0.43 -15.29
CA ALA A 385 18.06 -0.96 -15.54
C ALA A 385 16.90 -1.94 -15.33
N VAL A 386 15.96 -1.63 -14.44
CA VAL A 386 14.91 -2.56 -14.01
C VAL A 386 13.50 -2.28 -14.54
N ILE A 387 13.27 -1.12 -15.18
CA ILE A 387 11.96 -0.72 -15.70
C ILE A 387 11.36 -1.74 -16.69
N GLU A 388 12.19 -2.40 -17.49
CA GLU A 388 11.76 -3.44 -18.43
C GLU A 388 11.34 -4.75 -17.73
N ILE A 389 11.76 -4.94 -16.48
CA ILE A 389 11.56 -6.18 -15.70
C ILE A 389 10.39 -6.00 -14.72
N CYS A 390 10.37 -4.91 -13.97
CA CYS A 390 9.33 -4.60 -12.98
C CYS A 390 8.67 -3.23 -13.22
N PRO A 391 8.02 -3.01 -14.38
CA PRO A 391 7.58 -1.68 -14.80
C PRO A 391 6.66 -0.98 -13.80
N VAL A 392 5.66 -1.69 -13.27
CA VAL A 392 4.67 -1.15 -12.34
C VAL A 392 5.33 -0.59 -11.08
N ALA A 393 6.17 -1.38 -10.41
CA ALA A 393 6.82 -0.99 -9.17
C ALA A 393 7.89 0.09 -9.39
N THR A 394 8.60 0.07 -10.53
CA THR A 394 9.57 1.11 -10.87
C THR A 394 8.88 2.46 -11.12
N VAL A 395 7.77 2.49 -11.87
CA VAL A 395 6.99 3.72 -12.08
C VAL A 395 6.44 4.24 -10.76
N ARG A 396 5.95 3.36 -9.87
CA ARG A 396 5.48 3.76 -8.53
C ARG A 396 6.60 4.39 -7.69
N LEU A 397 7.78 3.79 -7.62
CA LEU A 397 8.92 4.38 -6.90
C LEU A 397 9.30 5.76 -7.49
N PHE A 398 9.36 5.85 -8.80
CA PHE A 398 9.64 7.11 -9.49
C PHE A 398 8.58 8.18 -9.17
N HIS A 399 7.30 7.82 -9.18
CA HIS A 399 6.21 8.70 -8.81
C HIS A 399 6.38 9.22 -7.37
N GLN A 400 6.78 8.39 -6.42
CA GLN A 400 7.03 8.85 -5.05
C GLN A 400 8.23 9.79 -4.92
N MET A 401 9.29 9.59 -5.72
CA MET A 401 10.39 10.56 -5.81
C MET A 401 9.91 11.91 -6.36
N VAL A 402 9.05 11.90 -7.38
CA VAL A 402 8.46 13.12 -7.94
C VAL A 402 7.59 13.82 -6.89
N LYS A 403 6.74 13.08 -6.18
CA LYS A 403 5.88 13.64 -5.13
C LYS A 403 6.68 14.29 -4.01
N ALA A 404 7.71 13.61 -3.53
CA ALA A 404 8.54 14.16 -2.47
C ALA A 404 9.36 15.38 -2.95
N LEU A 405 9.79 15.43 -4.22
CA LEU A 405 10.40 16.63 -4.82
C LEU A 405 9.46 17.84 -4.76
N PHE A 406 8.18 17.65 -5.08
CA PHE A 406 7.18 18.71 -5.08
C PHE A 406 6.49 18.97 -3.74
N GLY A 407 6.72 18.10 -2.75
CA GLY A 407 6.05 18.14 -1.45
C GLY A 407 4.58 17.76 -1.50
N SER A 408 4.20 16.83 -2.37
CA SER A 408 2.82 16.34 -2.57
C SER A 408 2.56 14.91 -2.06
N ASN A 409 3.53 14.32 -1.35
CA ASN A 409 3.34 13.06 -0.63
C ASN A 409 2.62 13.25 0.70
N ALA A 410 2.15 12.14 1.30
CA ALA A 410 1.35 12.14 2.52
C ALA A 410 2.06 12.80 3.71
N ALA A 411 3.40 12.74 3.75
CA ALA A 411 4.22 13.44 4.75
C ALA A 411 3.93 14.95 4.84
N ASN A 412 3.47 15.55 3.75
CA ASN A 412 3.22 16.98 3.61
C ASN A 412 1.73 17.35 3.65
N VAL A 413 0.81 16.42 3.94
CA VAL A 413 -0.61 16.78 4.05
C VAL A 413 -0.84 17.73 5.23
N SER A 414 -1.66 18.76 4.99
CA SER A 414 -2.10 19.68 6.04
C SER A 414 -2.96 18.96 7.08
N LEU A 415 -2.60 19.11 8.35
CA LEU A 415 -3.33 18.53 9.47
C LEU A 415 -4.78 19.05 9.55
N ASP A 416 -5.03 20.30 9.19
CA ASP A 416 -6.39 20.86 9.23
C ASP A 416 -7.31 20.19 8.21
N ASN A 417 -6.81 19.85 7.02
CA ASN A 417 -7.56 19.10 6.02
C ASN A 417 -7.78 17.64 6.42
N LEU A 418 -6.77 17.03 7.07
CA LEU A 418 -6.93 15.70 7.65
C LEU A 418 -8.00 15.69 8.75
N ARG A 419 -8.08 16.74 9.60
CA ARG A 419 -9.19 16.87 10.57
C ARG A 419 -10.54 16.94 9.88
N ALA A 420 -10.64 17.76 8.83
CA ALA A 420 -11.89 17.93 8.10
C ALA A 420 -12.42 16.63 7.48
N LEU A 421 -11.53 15.70 7.09
CA LEU A 421 -11.92 14.38 6.55
C LEU A 421 -12.51 13.42 7.59
N ARG A 422 -12.26 13.66 8.88
CA ARG A 422 -12.73 12.80 9.97
C ARG A 422 -14.10 13.27 10.44
N LEU A 423 -15.11 12.44 10.19
CA LEU A 423 -16.47 12.68 10.64
C LEU A 423 -16.66 12.35 12.13
N ASN A 424 -15.95 11.32 12.62
CA ASN A 424 -16.09 10.80 13.98
C ASN A 424 -14.72 10.50 14.61
N ASP A 425 -14.46 11.03 15.81
CA ASP A 425 -13.38 10.55 16.68
C ASP A 425 -13.89 9.35 17.49
N SER A 426 -13.51 8.17 17.03
CA SER A 426 -13.94 6.89 17.57
C SER A 426 -13.02 6.49 18.73
N ALA A 427 -13.33 6.96 19.95
CA ALA A 427 -12.73 6.43 21.18
C ALA A 427 -13.28 5.01 21.46
N PRO A 428 -12.49 4.13 22.13
CA PRO A 428 -13.02 2.84 22.56
C PRO A 428 -14.21 3.06 23.50
N PRO A 429 -15.28 2.24 23.37
CA PRO A 429 -16.45 2.37 24.24
C PRO A 429 -16.06 2.13 25.70
N ALA A 430 -16.60 2.94 26.60
CA ALA A 430 -16.34 2.83 28.03
C ALA A 430 -17.01 1.58 28.64
N ASP A 431 -18.20 1.22 28.14
CA ASP A 431 -18.94 0.05 28.60
C ASP A 431 -19.78 -0.60 27.49
N ALA A 432 -20.41 -1.72 27.84
CA ALA A 432 -21.25 -2.48 26.93
C ALA A 432 -22.52 -1.71 26.51
N ILE A 433 -23.08 -0.83 27.35
CA ILE A 433 -24.29 -0.05 27.03
C ILE A 433 -23.94 1.01 25.97
N GLU A 434 -22.80 1.66 26.11
CA GLU A 434 -22.27 2.58 25.12
C GLU A 434 -22.08 1.89 23.78
N MET A 435 -21.48 0.69 23.79
CA MET A 435 -21.26 -0.13 22.60
C MET A 435 -22.58 -0.57 21.93
N TYR A 436 -23.56 -1.03 22.71
CA TYR A 436 -24.80 -1.63 22.18
C TYR A 436 -25.87 -0.63 21.74
N LEU A 437 -25.96 0.53 22.41
CA LEU A 437 -27.10 1.43 22.20
C LEU A 437 -26.64 2.86 21.89
N LEU A 438 -25.82 3.45 22.75
CA LEU A 438 -25.51 4.88 22.65
C LEU A 438 -24.74 5.19 21.38
N ARG A 439 -23.83 4.31 20.95
CA ARG A 439 -23.07 4.53 19.72
C ARG A 439 -23.95 4.49 18.49
N SER A 440 -24.80 3.48 18.33
CA SER A 440 -25.74 3.42 17.20
C SER A 440 -26.70 4.62 17.17
N VAL A 441 -27.18 5.08 18.35
CA VAL A 441 -28.02 6.27 18.47
C VAL A 441 -27.26 7.55 18.12
N ASN A 442 -26.03 7.70 18.63
CA ASN A 442 -25.18 8.84 18.34
C ASN A 442 -24.85 8.92 16.85
N GLU A 443 -24.49 7.80 16.23
CA GLU A 443 -24.18 7.71 14.80
C GLU A 443 -25.39 8.07 13.94
N PHE A 444 -26.57 7.54 14.25
CA PHE A 444 -27.80 7.90 13.53
C PHE A 444 -28.16 9.38 13.71
N THR A 445 -27.94 9.93 14.90
CA THR A 445 -28.18 11.35 15.19
C THR A 445 -27.18 12.23 14.44
N LEU A 446 -25.89 11.86 14.43
CA LEU A 446 -24.85 12.53 13.66
C LEU A 446 -25.18 12.52 12.18
N PHE A 447 -25.54 11.36 11.61
CA PHE A 447 -26.01 11.24 10.23
C PHE A 447 -27.15 12.22 9.93
N SER A 448 -28.18 12.22 10.78
CA SER A 448 -29.35 13.10 10.62
C SER A 448 -28.98 14.58 10.65
N VAL A 449 -28.03 14.98 11.51
CA VAL A 449 -27.53 16.35 11.58
C VAL A 449 -26.67 16.69 10.36
N PHE A 450 -25.75 15.80 9.95
CA PHE A 450 -24.83 16.01 8.83
C PHE A 450 -25.53 16.12 7.48
N LEU A 451 -26.61 15.36 7.25
CA LEU A 451 -27.42 15.44 6.03
C LEU A 451 -27.95 16.85 5.72
N THR A 452 -28.07 17.71 6.75
CA THR A 452 -28.55 19.08 6.60
C THR A 452 -27.44 20.10 6.38
N ARG A 453 -26.17 19.71 6.51
CA ARG A 453 -25.00 20.60 6.48
C ARG A 453 -24.23 20.47 5.17
N ASN A 454 -23.76 21.62 4.68
CA ASN A 454 -22.89 21.70 3.51
C ASN A 454 -21.52 21.04 3.71
N GLU A 455 -21.04 20.96 4.96
CA GLU A 455 -19.77 20.35 5.34
C GLU A 455 -19.65 18.91 4.83
N PHE A 456 -20.76 18.17 4.84
CA PHE A 456 -20.78 16.80 4.36
C PHE A 456 -20.39 16.68 2.88
N MET A 457 -20.93 17.54 2.03
CA MET A 457 -20.60 17.54 0.60
C MET A 457 -19.16 17.94 0.34
N ASN A 458 -18.63 18.89 1.12
CA ASN A 458 -17.21 19.25 1.04
C ASN A 458 -16.31 18.07 1.39
N ILE A 459 -16.68 17.27 2.39
CA ILE A 459 -15.95 16.05 2.77
C ILE A 459 -16.03 14.99 1.66
N HIS A 460 -17.21 14.79 1.07
CA HIS A 460 -17.38 13.85 -0.04
C HIS A 460 -16.52 14.26 -1.26
N VAL A 461 -16.52 15.54 -1.62
CA VAL A 461 -15.64 16.07 -2.68
C VAL A 461 -14.16 15.89 -2.32
N LEU A 462 -13.77 16.18 -1.08
CA LEU A 462 -12.39 16.02 -0.62
C LEU A 462 -11.93 14.54 -0.66
N ARG A 463 -12.81 13.58 -0.38
CA ARG A 463 -12.52 12.13 -0.50
C ARG A 463 -12.42 11.61 -1.94
N HIS A 464 -12.90 12.36 -2.92
CA HIS A 464 -12.95 11.92 -4.32
C HIS A 464 -12.04 12.74 -5.24
N LEU A 465 -11.84 14.01 -4.94
CA LEU A 465 -11.04 14.95 -5.73
C LEU A 465 -10.07 15.77 -4.87
N GLY A 466 -9.94 15.49 -3.57
CA GLY A 466 -9.18 16.34 -2.64
C GLY A 466 -7.72 16.52 -2.98
N TRP A 467 -7.06 15.46 -3.46
CA TRP A 467 -5.67 15.51 -3.91
C TRP A 467 -5.44 16.45 -5.11
N LEU A 468 -6.50 16.85 -5.85
CA LEU A 468 -6.40 17.86 -6.89
C LEU A 468 -6.29 19.29 -6.32
N SER A 469 -6.65 19.50 -5.06
CA SER A 469 -6.60 20.81 -4.42
C SER A 469 -5.20 21.07 -3.84
N LYS A 470 -4.55 22.16 -4.29
CA LYS A 470 -3.22 22.59 -3.82
C LYS A 470 -3.24 22.97 -2.32
N ASP A 471 -4.40 23.35 -1.79
CA ASP A 471 -4.57 23.76 -0.40
C ASP A 471 -4.50 22.59 0.59
N THR A 472 -4.48 21.35 0.09
CA THR A 472 -4.38 20.14 0.92
C THR A 472 -2.98 19.88 1.48
N LEU A 473 -1.96 20.57 0.96
CA LEU A 473 -0.55 20.28 1.19
C LEU A 473 0.20 21.45 1.84
N ASN A 474 1.06 21.13 2.80
CA ASN A 474 2.06 22.02 3.36
C ASN A 474 3.41 21.79 2.67
N LYS A 475 3.77 22.68 1.73
CA LYS A 475 5.00 22.57 0.93
C LYS A 475 6.29 22.96 1.67
N SER A 476 6.28 23.06 3.01
CA SER A 476 7.46 23.45 3.80
C SER A 476 8.64 22.49 3.64
N ASN A 477 8.40 21.22 3.30
CA ASN A 477 9.46 20.21 3.11
C ASN A 477 9.70 19.83 1.65
N ALA A 478 9.18 20.60 0.70
CA ALA A 478 9.43 20.42 -0.73
C ALA A 478 10.86 20.84 -1.12
N GLY A 479 11.30 20.43 -2.31
CA GLY A 479 12.53 20.94 -2.91
C GLY A 479 12.45 22.43 -3.21
N THR A 480 13.60 23.11 -3.19
CA THR A 480 13.68 24.49 -3.67
C THR A 480 13.44 24.56 -5.18
N SER A 481 13.21 25.75 -5.73
CA SER A 481 13.07 25.90 -7.19
C SER A 481 14.29 25.42 -7.98
N ALA A 482 15.50 25.54 -7.42
CA ALA A 482 16.72 25.02 -8.02
C ALA A 482 16.74 23.49 -8.01
N ASP A 483 16.34 22.89 -6.88
CA ASP A 483 16.21 21.44 -6.72
C ASP A 483 15.20 20.85 -7.70
N ILE A 484 14.04 21.49 -7.86
CA ILE A 484 13.00 21.08 -8.80
C ILE A 484 13.55 21.07 -10.23
N ASN A 485 14.22 22.14 -10.64
CA ASN A 485 14.80 22.23 -11.98
C ASN A 485 15.87 21.13 -12.21
N SER A 486 16.73 20.88 -11.23
CA SER A 486 17.73 19.80 -11.30
C SER A 486 17.09 18.41 -11.37
N GLY A 487 16.05 18.17 -10.54
CA GLY A 487 15.28 16.93 -10.55
C GLY A 487 14.60 16.69 -11.90
N LEU A 488 13.95 17.70 -12.46
CA LEU A 488 13.29 17.59 -13.77
C LEU A 488 14.27 17.25 -14.90
N GLN A 489 15.49 17.82 -14.89
CA GLN A 489 16.55 17.47 -15.84
C GLN A 489 17.00 16.02 -15.70
N LEU A 490 17.15 15.53 -14.46
CA LEU A 490 17.50 14.12 -14.20
C LEU A 490 16.42 13.16 -14.73
N PHE A 491 15.16 13.60 -14.69
CA PHE A 491 13.97 12.80 -14.99
C PHE A 491 13.57 12.79 -16.47
N GLU A 492 13.99 13.77 -17.26
CA GLU A 492 13.54 14.02 -18.63
C GLU A 492 13.59 12.77 -19.54
N THR A 493 14.74 12.11 -19.61
CA THR A 493 14.90 10.89 -20.42
C THR A 493 14.02 9.75 -19.92
N PHE A 494 13.82 9.66 -18.60
CA PHE A 494 13.02 8.60 -18.00
C PHE A 494 11.54 8.79 -18.32
N VAL A 495 11.02 10.03 -18.18
CA VAL A 495 9.63 10.38 -18.53
C VAL A 495 9.34 10.11 -20.02
N THR A 496 10.29 10.45 -20.90
CA THR A 496 10.18 10.14 -22.34
C THR A 496 10.02 8.63 -22.57
N ASN A 497 10.81 7.80 -21.89
CA ASN A 497 10.70 6.35 -21.98
C ASN A 497 9.38 5.82 -21.41
N LEU A 498 8.81 6.45 -20.38
CA LEU A 498 7.50 6.07 -19.84
C LEU A 498 6.36 6.34 -20.82
N ILE A 499 6.41 7.42 -21.60
CA ILE A 499 5.44 7.67 -22.67
C ILE A 499 5.50 6.53 -23.71
N LEU A 500 6.70 6.13 -24.13
CA LEU A 500 6.88 5.02 -25.08
C LEU A 500 6.43 3.67 -24.48
N LEU A 501 6.68 3.45 -23.19
CA LEU A 501 6.21 2.26 -22.47
C LEU A 501 4.67 2.21 -22.41
N TYR A 502 4.03 3.36 -22.21
CA TYR A 502 2.56 3.46 -22.23
C TYR A 502 1.98 3.02 -23.57
N GLN A 503 2.59 3.44 -24.67
CA GLN A 503 2.15 3.09 -26.02
C GLN A 503 2.36 1.61 -26.35
N SER A 504 3.49 1.05 -25.95
CA SER A 504 3.88 -0.33 -26.29
C SER A 504 3.23 -1.38 -25.38
N SER A 505 2.93 -1.05 -24.12
CA SER A 505 2.30 -1.96 -23.17
C SER A 505 0.79 -1.95 -23.30
N ASN A 506 0.13 -3.12 -23.29
CA ASN A 506 -1.33 -3.24 -23.17
C ASN A 506 -1.80 -3.52 -21.73
N SER A 507 -0.87 -3.58 -20.77
CA SER A 507 -1.22 -3.83 -19.37
C SER A 507 -1.77 -2.57 -18.71
N VAL A 508 -2.99 -2.67 -18.14
CA VAL A 508 -3.62 -1.61 -17.34
C VAL A 508 -2.74 -1.26 -16.14
N ASP A 509 -2.16 -2.26 -15.49
CA ASP A 509 -1.33 -2.07 -14.29
C ASP A 509 -0.07 -1.24 -14.58
N VAL A 510 0.42 -1.24 -15.82
CA VAL A 510 1.54 -0.40 -16.26
C VAL A 510 1.06 1.00 -16.66
N ARG A 511 -0.04 1.08 -17.40
CA ARG A 511 -0.57 2.34 -17.94
C ARG A 511 -1.12 3.27 -16.84
N THR A 512 -1.81 2.74 -15.84
CA THR A 512 -2.45 3.54 -14.78
C THR A 512 -1.45 4.36 -13.96
N PRO A 513 -0.35 3.77 -13.41
CA PRO A 513 0.68 4.55 -12.71
C PRO A 513 1.34 5.63 -13.57
N ILE A 514 1.49 5.40 -14.89
CA ILE A 514 2.05 6.38 -15.81
C ILE A 514 1.11 7.59 -15.95
N LEU A 515 -0.21 7.37 -16.11
CA LEU A 515 -1.16 8.49 -16.12
C LEU A 515 -1.13 9.27 -14.80
N GLY A 516 -1.11 8.56 -13.66
CA GLY A 516 -1.00 9.19 -12.34
C GLY A 516 0.24 10.08 -12.25
N LEU A 517 1.40 9.60 -12.68
CA LEU A 517 2.63 10.39 -12.74
C LEU A 517 2.48 11.64 -13.63
N MET A 518 1.79 11.54 -14.77
CA MET A 518 1.57 12.70 -15.65
C MET A 518 0.64 13.74 -15.03
N CYS A 519 -0.37 13.30 -14.28
CA CYS A 519 -1.19 14.18 -13.46
C CYS A 519 -0.33 14.91 -12.42
N GLU A 520 0.55 14.18 -11.71
CA GLU A 520 1.43 14.74 -10.69
C GLU A 520 2.34 15.84 -11.25
N LEU A 521 2.97 15.61 -12.41
CA LEU A 521 3.79 16.62 -13.07
C LEU A 521 2.96 17.85 -13.46
N SER A 522 1.78 17.64 -14.05
CA SER A 522 0.92 18.72 -14.54
C SER A 522 0.39 19.59 -13.39
N LEU A 523 -0.04 18.98 -12.28
CA LEU A 523 -0.58 19.70 -11.12
C LEU A 523 0.46 20.52 -10.38
N ASN A 524 1.74 20.17 -10.51
CA ASN A 524 2.86 20.91 -9.93
C ASN A 524 3.49 21.91 -10.91
N ASP A 525 2.68 22.46 -11.81
CA ASP A 525 3.02 23.57 -12.71
C ASP A 525 4.14 23.24 -13.73
N VAL A 526 4.41 21.96 -13.97
CA VAL A 526 5.23 21.54 -15.12
C VAL A 526 4.37 21.64 -16.37
N ARG A 527 4.78 22.47 -17.33
CA ARG A 527 4.05 22.65 -18.59
C ARG A 527 3.91 21.33 -19.32
N TYR A 528 2.67 20.90 -19.58
CA TYR A 528 2.38 19.62 -20.23
C TYR A 528 3.01 19.51 -21.62
N ASP A 529 3.07 20.61 -22.39
CA ASP A 529 3.73 20.66 -23.70
C ASP A 529 5.24 20.35 -23.66
N LEU A 530 5.91 20.48 -22.51
CA LEU A 530 7.30 20.08 -22.35
C LEU A 530 7.44 18.59 -22.04
N VAL A 531 6.44 18.03 -21.37
CA VAL A 531 6.41 16.62 -20.98
C VAL A 531 6.06 15.73 -22.18
N ASP A 532 5.07 16.15 -22.97
CA ASP A 532 4.60 15.44 -24.16
C ASP A 532 4.52 16.36 -25.38
N PRO A 533 5.65 16.83 -25.93
CA PRO A 533 5.69 17.84 -26.98
C PRO A 533 5.02 17.42 -28.28
N ASN A 534 5.02 16.11 -28.57
CA ASN A 534 4.40 15.54 -29.76
C ASN A 534 2.96 15.09 -29.52
N LYS A 535 2.39 15.36 -28.33
CA LYS A 535 1.06 14.89 -27.90
C LYS A 535 0.90 13.38 -28.08
N THR A 536 1.99 12.64 -27.96
CA THR A 536 2.09 11.21 -28.21
C THR A 536 1.24 10.44 -27.20
N LEU A 537 1.36 10.77 -25.91
CA LEU A 537 0.54 10.17 -24.87
C LEU A 537 -0.92 10.59 -25.02
N TYR A 538 -1.17 11.89 -25.16
CA TYR A 538 -2.53 12.44 -25.27
C TYR A 538 -3.32 11.78 -26.41
N ASN A 539 -2.75 11.73 -27.61
CA ASN A 539 -3.39 11.11 -28.78
C ASN A 539 -3.65 9.61 -28.57
N THR A 540 -2.71 8.91 -27.91
CA THR A 540 -2.87 7.49 -27.57
C THR A 540 -4.05 7.28 -26.62
N VAL A 541 -4.22 8.14 -25.60
CA VAL A 541 -5.35 8.07 -24.67
C VAL A 541 -6.68 8.34 -25.38
N ILE A 542 -6.73 9.36 -26.25
CA ILE A 542 -7.94 9.68 -27.03
C ILE A 542 -8.35 8.51 -27.93
N GLU A 543 -7.38 7.86 -28.57
CA GLU A 543 -7.66 6.70 -29.41
C GLU A 543 -8.16 5.49 -28.61
N GLN A 544 -7.71 5.33 -27.35
CA GLN A 544 -8.24 4.30 -26.45
C GLN A 544 -9.72 4.52 -26.12
N ILE A 545 -10.12 5.78 -25.90
CA ILE A 545 -11.53 6.13 -25.62
C ILE A 545 -12.40 5.91 -26.84
N ARG A 546 -11.94 6.30 -28.04
CA ARG A 546 -12.72 6.10 -29.27
C ARG A 546 -12.96 4.62 -29.59
N ASN A 547 -12.06 3.74 -29.15
CA ASN A 547 -12.10 2.31 -29.44
C ASN A 547 -12.64 1.45 -28.27
N LEU A 548 -13.65 1.94 -27.55
CA LEU A 548 -14.22 1.26 -26.37
C LEU A 548 -14.85 -0.10 -26.60
N GLN A 549 -15.14 -0.47 -27.84
CA GLN A 549 -15.62 -1.81 -28.18
C GLN A 549 -14.59 -2.92 -27.81
N LEU A 550 -13.37 -2.56 -27.42
CA LEU A 550 -12.27 -3.48 -27.06
C LEU A 550 -12.09 -3.76 -25.55
N ARG A 551 -13.10 -3.52 -24.70
CA ARG A 551 -13.17 -4.04 -23.30
C ARG A 551 -12.16 -3.50 -22.27
N ASN A 552 -11.36 -2.47 -22.57
CA ASN A 552 -10.45 -1.88 -21.57
C ASN A 552 -11.12 -0.76 -20.74
N THR A 553 -12.35 -1.01 -20.29
CA THR A 553 -13.15 -0.08 -19.49
C THR A 553 -12.59 0.12 -18.08
N LYS A 554 -11.71 -0.78 -17.63
CA LYS A 554 -11.05 -0.73 -16.32
C LYS A 554 -10.22 0.53 -16.09
N MET A 555 -9.75 1.17 -17.16
CA MET A 555 -8.88 2.35 -17.08
C MET A 555 -9.64 3.68 -17.20
N LEU A 556 -10.96 3.65 -17.42
CA LEU A 556 -11.74 4.87 -17.68
C LEU A 556 -11.63 5.88 -16.54
N ARG A 557 -11.64 5.43 -15.28
CA ARG A 557 -11.46 6.30 -14.12
C ARG A 557 -10.15 7.08 -14.20
N ASP A 558 -9.03 6.39 -14.40
CA ASP A 558 -7.69 7.00 -14.45
C ASP A 558 -7.56 7.97 -15.64
N ILE A 559 -8.15 7.61 -16.77
CA ILE A 559 -8.19 8.45 -17.97
C ILE A 559 -8.97 9.75 -17.72
N PHE A 560 -10.13 9.68 -17.08
CA PHE A 560 -10.92 10.87 -16.78
C PHE A 560 -10.29 11.73 -15.69
N LEU A 561 -9.62 11.14 -14.70
CA LEU A 561 -8.78 11.90 -13.76
C LEU A 561 -7.65 12.64 -14.49
N TYR A 562 -7.01 11.96 -15.44
CA TYR A 562 -5.99 12.59 -16.30
C TYR A 562 -6.55 13.75 -17.12
N PHE A 563 -7.72 13.59 -17.74
CA PHE A 563 -8.38 14.69 -18.44
C PHE A 563 -8.78 15.85 -17.53
N ILE A 564 -9.33 15.58 -16.35
CA ILE A 564 -9.63 16.63 -15.36
C ILE A 564 -8.36 17.44 -15.05
N CYS A 565 -7.24 16.76 -14.78
CA CYS A 565 -5.94 17.42 -14.58
C CYS A 565 -5.54 18.30 -15.78
N LEU A 566 -5.66 17.79 -17.01
CA LEU A 566 -5.35 18.56 -18.22
C LEU A 566 -6.25 19.79 -18.40
N THR A 567 -7.52 19.71 -17.99
CA THR A 567 -8.41 20.88 -18.04
C THR A 567 -8.03 21.95 -17.01
N ARG A 568 -7.51 21.56 -15.84
CA ARG A 568 -7.06 22.52 -14.81
C ARG A 568 -5.81 23.29 -15.24
N VAL A 569 -4.94 22.67 -16.04
CA VAL A 569 -3.79 23.34 -16.67
C VAL A 569 -4.11 23.96 -18.02
N SER A 570 -5.40 24.03 -18.40
CA SER A 570 -5.87 24.64 -19.65
C SER A 570 -5.27 24.05 -20.94
N PHE A 571 -4.84 22.78 -20.91
CA PHE A 571 -4.33 22.08 -22.11
C PHE A 571 -5.46 21.58 -23.01
N ILE A 572 -6.59 21.17 -22.43
CA ILE A 572 -7.84 20.82 -23.12
C ILE A 572 -9.02 21.56 -22.46
N THR A 573 -10.13 21.69 -23.20
CA THR A 573 -11.34 22.34 -22.66
C THR A 573 -12.19 21.34 -21.87
N PHE A 574 -12.89 21.82 -20.83
CA PHE A 574 -13.78 20.96 -20.05
C PHE A 574 -14.96 20.43 -20.90
N MET A 575 -15.45 21.25 -21.85
CA MET A 575 -16.49 20.87 -22.82
C MET A 575 -16.07 19.69 -23.72
N GLU A 576 -14.80 19.60 -24.11
CA GLU A 576 -14.28 18.45 -24.86
C GLU A 576 -14.37 17.15 -24.04
N VAL A 577 -14.00 17.22 -22.76
CA VAL A 577 -14.07 16.08 -21.83
C VAL A 577 -15.52 15.65 -21.57
N ILE A 578 -16.43 16.61 -21.41
CA ILE A 578 -17.88 16.35 -21.35
C ILE A 578 -18.34 15.62 -22.61
N GLY A 579 -17.89 16.08 -23.79
CA GLY A 579 -18.20 15.45 -25.07
C GLY A 579 -17.85 13.96 -25.10
N PHE A 580 -16.65 13.60 -24.62
CA PHE A 580 -16.26 12.19 -24.48
C PHE A 580 -17.22 11.44 -23.55
N ALA A 581 -17.47 11.94 -22.34
CA ALA A 581 -18.36 11.27 -21.38
C ALA A 581 -19.77 11.04 -21.93
N VAL A 582 -20.33 12.01 -22.65
CA VAL A 582 -21.66 11.90 -23.27
C VAL A 582 -21.69 10.78 -24.31
N GLU A 583 -20.65 10.68 -25.14
CA GLU A 583 -20.50 9.58 -26.11
C GLU A 583 -20.41 8.22 -25.40
N LEU A 584 -19.65 8.14 -24.29
CA LEU A 584 -19.57 6.93 -23.46
C LEU A 584 -20.93 6.49 -22.96
N VAL A 585 -21.69 7.41 -22.36
CA VAL A 585 -23.01 7.10 -21.80
C VAL A 585 -23.97 6.66 -22.90
N ARG A 586 -23.87 7.20 -24.12
CA ARG A 586 -24.69 6.73 -25.26
C ARG A 586 -24.33 5.31 -25.70
N MET A 587 -23.05 4.97 -25.69
CA MET A 587 -22.54 3.66 -26.11
C MET A 587 -22.57 2.61 -25.00
N ALA A 588 -22.85 3.00 -23.76
CA ALA A 588 -22.78 2.10 -22.61
C ALA A 588 -23.83 0.98 -22.69
N ASP A 589 -23.46 -0.19 -22.19
CA ASP A 589 -24.28 -1.37 -22.04
C ASP A 589 -24.19 -1.89 -20.59
N LYS A 590 -24.92 -2.97 -20.29
CA LYS A 590 -24.95 -3.57 -18.96
C LYS A 590 -23.57 -4.04 -18.45
N GLU A 591 -22.63 -4.39 -19.34
CA GLU A 591 -21.30 -4.90 -18.95
C GLU A 591 -20.33 -3.76 -18.60
N ASN A 592 -20.45 -2.60 -19.26
CA ASN A 592 -19.50 -1.50 -19.13
C ASN A 592 -20.06 -0.27 -18.40
N ILE A 593 -21.33 -0.28 -17.98
CA ILE A 593 -21.96 0.91 -17.44
C ILE A 593 -21.30 1.43 -16.16
N TYR A 594 -20.83 0.56 -15.28
CA TYR A 594 -20.28 0.99 -14.00
C TYR A 594 -19.02 1.86 -14.18
N PRO A 595 -17.98 1.44 -14.93
CA PRO A 595 -16.83 2.30 -15.21
C PRO A 595 -17.18 3.61 -15.94
N VAL A 596 -18.21 3.60 -16.81
CA VAL A 596 -18.68 4.80 -17.51
C VAL A 596 -19.32 5.78 -16.53
N LEU A 597 -20.19 5.31 -15.65
CA LEU A 597 -20.81 6.15 -14.62
C LEU A 597 -19.80 6.65 -13.60
N ASP A 598 -18.74 5.89 -13.30
CA ASP A 598 -17.65 6.35 -12.43
C ASP A 598 -16.89 7.53 -13.05
N ALA A 599 -16.62 7.49 -14.36
CA ALA A 599 -16.06 8.62 -15.08
C ALA A 599 -16.99 9.85 -15.06
N VAL A 600 -18.30 9.66 -15.26
CA VAL A 600 -19.30 10.74 -15.17
C VAL A 600 -19.35 11.32 -13.77
N HIS A 601 -19.31 10.48 -12.74
CA HIS A 601 -19.30 10.89 -11.35
C HIS A 601 -18.14 11.84 -11.02
N LEU A 602 -16.93 11.54 -11.49
CA LEU A 602 -15.77 12.45 -11.34
C LEU A 602 -16.00 13.81 -12.00
N LEU A 603 -16.60 13.84 -13.19
CA LEU A 603 -16.91 15.10 -13.89
C LEU A 603 -17.99 15.91 -13.19
N VAL A 604 -19.02 15.24 -12.65
CA VAL A 604 -20.08 15.90 -11.89
C VAL A 604 -19.50 16.56 -10.65
N LEU A 605 -18.59 15.89 -9.94
CA LEU A 605 -17.90 16.46 -8.79
C LEU A 605 -17.04 17.68 -9.18
N GLU A 606 -16.24 17.56 -10.24
CA GLU A 606 -15.39 18.67 -10.72
C GLU A 606 -16.21 19.88 -11.15
N SER A 607 -17.25 19.65 -11.96
CA SER A 607 -18.09 20.73 -12.50
C SER A 607 -18.88 21.43 -11.41
N THR A 608 -19.48 20.67 -10.50
CA THR A 608 -20.42 21.19 -9.51
C THR A 608 -19.72 21.90 -8.36
N PHE A 609 -18.62 21.33 -7.87
CA PHE A 609 -18.00 21.78 -6.61
C PHE A 609 -16.65 22.48 -6.79
N THR A 610 -16.02 22.36 -7.96
CA THR A 610 -14.75 23.06 -8.24
C THR A 610 -14.93 24.18 -9.26
N LYS A 611 -15.51 23.89 -10.43
CA LYS A 611 -15.59 24.86 -11.55
C LYS A 611 -16.86 25.71 -11.55
N ASN A 612 -17.93 25.24 -10.91
CA ASN A 612 -19.28 25.81 -11.01
C ASN A 612 -19.76 25.97 -12.47
N GLU A 613 -19.47 24.97 -13.30
CA GLU A 613 -19.85 24.94 -14.72
C GLU A 613 -21.14 24.11 -14.94
N PRO A 614 -22.02 24.50 -15.87
CA PRO A 614 -23.25 23.76 -16.15
C PRO A 614 -22.98 22.45 -16.91
N MET A 615 -23.65 21.38 -16.49
CA MET A 615 -23.51 20.03 -17.05
C MET A 615 -24.70 19.61 -17.92
N GLU A 616 -25.24 20.53 -18.73
CA GLU A 616 -26.47 20.32 -19.52
C GLU A 616 -26.38 19.08 -20.42
N LEU A 617 -25.28 18.91 -21.16
CA LEU A 617 -25.12 17.76 -22.07
C LEU A 617 -25.08 16.42 -21.34
N VAL A 618 -24.48 16.37 -20.14
CA VAL A 618 -24.45 15.17 -19.30
C VAL A 618 -25.83 14.90 -18.72
N HIS A 619 -26.52 15.94 -18.24
CA HIS A 619 -27.88 15.84 -17.77
C HIS A 619 -28.81 15.27 -18.85
N ASP A 620 -28.75 15.81 -20.07
CA ASP A 620 -29.62 15.41 -21.18
C ASP A 620 -29.41 13.94 -21.57
N VAL A 621 -28.16 13.47 -21.61
CA VAL A 621 -27.89 12.06 -21.92
C VAL A 621 -28.36 11.14 -20.79
N LEU A 622 -28.16 11.52 -19.53
CA LEU A 622 -28.64 10.75 -18.37
C LEU A 622 -30.16 10.64 -18.35
N VAL A 623 -30.88 11.72 -18.70
CA VAL A 623 -32.35 11.71 -18.84
C VAL A 623 -32.78 10.83 -20.00
N SER A 624 -32.14 10.96 -21.17
CA SER A 624 -32.49 10.20 -22.37
C SER A 624 -32.36 8.68 -22.20
N ARG A 625 -31.51 8.24 -21.26
CA ARG A 625 -31.25 6.83 -20.96
C ARG A 625 -31.68 6.42 -19.54
N ALA A 626 -32.51 7.21 -18.87
CA ALA A 626 -32.78 7.03 -17.44
C ALA A 626 -33.31 5.63 -17.09
N GLU A 627 -34.19 5.06 -17.92
CA GLU A 627 -34.76 3.72 -17.71
C GLU A 627 -33.67 2.63 -17.77
N ASP A 628 -32.89 2.57 -18.85
CA ASP A 628 -31.77 1.63 -19.00
C ASP A 628 -30.76 1.76 -17.85
N LEU A 629 -30.35 2.99 -17.56
CA LEU A 629 -29.31 3.28 -16.57
C LEU A 629 -29.74 2.85 -15.17
N PHE A 630 -31.00 3.11 -14.81
CA PHE A 630 -31.55 2.73 -13.51
C PHE A 630 -31.77 1.21 -13.41
N GLU A 631 -32.14 0.54 -14.51
CA GLU A 631 -32.22 -0.92 -14.55
C GLU A 631 -30.84 -1.57 -14.33
N TRP A 632 -29.78 -1.03 -14.93
CA TRP A 632 -28.47 -1.65 -14.90
C TRP A 632 -27.64 -1.30 -13.65
N ALA A 633 -27.69 -0.04 -13.19
CA ALA A 633 -26.84 0.46 -12.11
C ALA A 633 -27.56 1.48 -11.21
N PRO A 634 -28.63 1.07 -10.48
CA PRO A 634 -29.49 1.99 -9.73
C PRO A 634 -28.73 2.77 -8.64
N GLY A 635 -27.76 2.14 -7.98
CA GLY A 635 -26.92 2.78 -6.95
C GLY A 635 -26.09 3.94 -7.50
N CYS A 636 -25.37 3.70 -8.60
CA CYS A 636 -24.56 4.70 -9.31
C CYS A 636 -25.41 5.89 -9.77
N VAL A 637 -26.53 5.59 -10.43
CA VAL A 637 -27.44 6.60 -10.97
C VAL A 637 -28.04 7.45 -9.86
N THR A 638 -28.49 6.83 -8.77
CA THR A 638 -29.03 7.54 -7.60
C THR A 638 -27.99 8.48 -7.00
N GLN A 639 -26.75 8.03 -6.86
CA GLN A 639 -25.67 8.86 -6.32
C GLN A 639 -25.37 10.07 -7.24
N ILE A 640 -25.24 9.86 -8.56
CA ILE A 640 -25.02 10.95 -9.53
C ILE A 640 -26.16 11.97 -9.49
N TRP A 641 -27.42 11.52 -9.50
CA TRP A 641 -28.57 12.43 -9.39
C TRP A 641 -28.58 13.20 -8.08
N THR A 642 -28.21 12.56 -6.97
CA THR A 642 -28.10 13.24 -5.67
C THR A 642 -27.08 14.38 -5.72
N LEU A 643 -25.92 14.15 -6.34
CA LEU A 643 -24.89 15.18 -6.53
C LEU A 643 -25.39 16.34 -7.40
N LEU A 644 -26.04 16.05 -8.53
CA LEU A 644 -26.57 17.06 -9.44
C LEU A 644 -27.65 17.94 -8.77
N ILE A 645 -28.56 17.32 -8.01
CA ILE A 645 -29.59 18.04 -7.25
C ILE A 645 -28.95 18.93 -6.19
N HIS A 646 -27.94 18.41 -5.49
CA HIS A 646 -27.21 19.16 -4.48
C HIS A 646 -26.47 20.37 -5.08
N GLY A 647 -25.86 20.17 -6.25
CA GLY A 647 -25.23 21.22 -7.04
C GLY A 647 -26.16 22.34 -7.46
N ALA A 648 -27.32 21.98 -8.02
CA ALA A 648 -28.33 22.94 -8.45
C ALA A 648 -28.92 23.78 -7.29
N ARG A 649 -28.91 23.25 -6.07
CA ARG A 649 -29.28 24.01 -4.86
C ARG A 649 -28.22 25.02 -4.46
N PHE A 650 -26.94 24.67 -4.59
CA PHE A 650 -25.82 25.53 -4.23
C PHE A 650 -25.71 26.76 -5.13
N SER A 651 -25.84 26.58 -6.45
CA SER A 651 -25.77 27.69 -7.42
C SER A 651 -26.88 28.73 -7.21
N LYS A 652 -28.06 28.33 -6.71
CA LYS A 652 -29.14 29.26 -6.34
C LYS A 652 -28.89 30.05 -5.05
N ASN A 653 -28.03 29.56 -4.16
CA ASN A 653 -27.72 30.22 -2.89
C ASN A 653 -26.56 31.24 -3.02
N GLU A 654 -25.67 31.11 -4.00
CA GLU A 654 -24.64 32.14 -4.29
C GLU A 654 -25.19 33.34 -5.07
N LEU A 655 -26.36 33.20 -5.71
CA LEU A 655 -27.08 34.26 -6.42
C LEU A 655 -28.04 35.07 -5.53
N ARG A 656 -28.10 34.77 -4.22
CA ARG A 656 -28.83 35.54 -3.19
C ARG A 656 -27.84 36.19 -2.26
#